data_AF-A0A3L7R7V4-F1
#
_entry.id   AF-A0A3L7R7V4-F1
#
_cell.length_a   1.000
_cell.length_b   1.000
_cell.length_c   1.000
_cell.angle_alpha   90.00
_cell.angle_beta   90.00
_cell.angle_gamma   90.00
#
_symmetry.space_group_name_H-M   'P 1'
#
loop_
_entity.id
_entity.type
_entity.pdbx_description
1 polymer ?
#
loop_
_entity_poly.entity_id
_entity_poly.type
_entity_poly.pdbx_seq_one_letter_code
_entity_poly.pdbx_strand_id
1 'polypeptide(L)'
;MQPIKKLLVANRSEIAIRVFRSAHELGIRTVAIYAHEDRFALHRFKADEAYLVGRPGEPIRSYLDIEAIVALAVAHNVDAIHPGYGFLSENPSFAAACVQAGITFVGPRVELLQTLGDKTAARELAKNAGVPILAGSSQPVASVAEAAKIARQLGWPVILKAAHGGGGRGMRVVHGEDELAVALESAQRESQTAFGSASVFVEKFIQRARHIEVQLLGDNHGGLVHLFERDCSVQRRHQKVVEVAPAPNLDPAMRAEICDAALAIGRTARYENAGTVEFLVDADTSRFYFIEVNPRIQVEHTVTEEITGIDIVRRQLRVAEGYRLSDPQIGLGEQSAIRSMGTALQCRVTTEDPENRFLPDYGRITAYRSASGMGIRLDAGTAFSGAVVTPYFDSLLVKVSARGLNLEEAAGHIERCLQEFRVRGVKTNIPFLINLVTHPDFLAGKCTTRFIDETPSLFDFPVRRDRATRLLEYLADVIVNGNPLVKGRPVAARRLPAPLPELTIAAPQHGTRTRLLELGPEKFSQWVRQQKQLFITDTTMRDAHQSLLATRMRSFDMLAVANSYTHLAAGLFSMEVWGGATFDTSMRFLKECPWDRLLKLRERIPNVLFQMLLRASNAVGYTNYPDNVVRAFVKESAASGIDLFRVFDPLNWVPNMRLAIDAVLESGAICEASICYTGDVLDPKRTKYSLAYYVDLAKQLEQSGAHMLAIKDMAGLCKPFAAGTLVKALREAIGIPIHFHTHDTSGASLASALQAATAGASIVDAAFAPLSGLTSQPNLNAIVEATRNTPLDTQLNPEALRQLAHYWGAVREHYSAFECGMKAPDADLYLHEMPGGQFTNLLEQARALGLADRWEDVCRTYADVNQLLGDIVKVTPTSKAVGDLALLLVTNGMQANELLSDSREIAFPESVIDLLAGRMGQPPGGFPPQVVDRIVRTGASVVGRPGESMPPADFQAAEQMTAKILGGPASPRDVLSWLLYPRVFQEFASHRNKHGDVSVLPTPAFLEGPKPGEELPVDIEPGKTLVIRLLTVGEPHADGTRTVFFELNGQPRSVSIADKSLESQVKRRPKAVAGDAREVGAPMPGLIVTVAVRAGDTVSRGQKLLSLEAMKMETTVYAERDGKLAEVLVAPGTPVEAGELVVRYADA
;
A
#
# COMPACT_ATOMS: atom_id res chain seq x y z
N MET A 1 -6.11 -44.25 45.39
CA MET A 1 -6.46 -43.29 44.32
C MET A 1 -7.10 -42.09 45.00
N GLN A 2 -6.59 -40.89 44.75
CA GLN A 2 -7.17 -39.64 45.24
C GLN A 2 -7.77 -38.90 44.02
N PRO A 3 -9.10 -38.79 43.92
CA PRO A 3 -9.72 -38.09 42.79
C PRO A 3 -9.43 -36.59 42.87
N ILE A 4 -9.01 -35.99 41.77
CA ILE A 4 -8.78 -34.53 41.69
C ILE A 4 -10.15 -33.88 41.43
N LYS A 5 -10.64 -33.04 42.34
CA LYS A 5 -11.90 -32.30 42.17
C LYS A 5 -11.65 -30.87 41.73
N LYS A 6 -10.54 -30.27 42.15
CA LYS A 6 -10.12 -28.91 41.79
C LYS A 6 -8.64 -28.86 41.39
N LEU A 7 -8.36 -28.36 40.19
CA LEU A 7 -7.03 -28.26 39.59
C LEU A 7 -6.66 -26.79 39.35
N LEU A 8 -5.52 -26.35 39.88
CA LEU A 8 -4.91 -25.07 39.52
C LEU A 8 -3.88 -25.26 38.42
N VAL A 9 -3.84 -24.35 37.44
CA VAL A 9 -2.77 -24.34 36.44
C VAL A 9 -1.81 -23.20 36.73
N ALA A 10 -0.58 -23.54 37.12
CA ALA A 10 0.48 -22.57 37.45
C ALA A 10 1.19 -22.09 36.18
N ASN A 11 0.41 -21.57 35.23
CA ASN A 11 0.88 -21.13 33.91
C ASN A 11 -0.10 -20.12 33.27
N ARG A 12 0.16 -19.74 32.03
CA ARG A 12 -0.61 -18.75 31.24
C ARG A 12 -0.85 -19.21 29.80
N SER A 13 -1.54 -18.37 29.02
CA SER A 13 -1.66 -18.51 27.55
C SER A 13 -2.25 -19.87 27.13
N GLU A 14 -1.81 -20.41 26.00
CA GLU A 14 -2.38 -21.60 25.35
C GLU A 14 -2.34 -22.84 26.25
N ILE A 15 -1.24 -23.08 26.97
CA ILE A 15 -1.08 -24.31 27.75
C ILE A 15 -2.02 -24.34 28.95
N ALA A 16 -2.29 -23.19 29.57
CA ALA A 16 -3.29 -23.09 30.61
C ALA A 16 -4.68 -23.47 30.06
N ILE A 17 -5.05 -22.92 28.89
CA ILE A 17 -6.32 -23.24 28.22
C ILE A 17 -6.38 -24.73 27.84
N ARG A 18 -5.29 -25.29 27.33
CA ARG A 18 -5.18 -26.71 26.96
C ARG A 18 -5.42 -27.63 28.16
N VAL A 19 -4.87 -27.29 29.33
CA VAL A 19 -5.08 -28.06 30.56
C VAL A 19 -6.50 -27.89 31.10
N PHE A 20 -7.04 -26.66 31.08
CA PHE A 20 -8.43 -26.43 31.48
C PHE A 20 -9.43 -27.24 30.65
N ARG A 21 -9.20 -27.39 29.34
CA ARG A 21 -10.02 -28.23 28.46
C ARG A 21 -10.07 -29.69 28.92
N SER A 22 -8.91 -30.34 29.10
CA SER A 22 -8.90 -31.74 29.57
C SER A 22 -9.44 -31.89 31.00
N ALA A 23 -9.17 -30.94 31.89
CA ALA A 23 -9.73 -30.95 33.24
C ALA A 23 -11.26 -30.86 33.22
N HIS A 24 -11.81 -29.95 32.42
CA HIS A 24 -13.26 -29.79 32.24
C HIS A 24 -13.92 -31.05 31.66
N GLU A 25 -13.31 -31.67 30.64
CA GLU A 25 -13.76 -32.95 30.06
C GLU A 25 -13.70 -34.13 31.04
N LEU A 26 -12.94 -34.00 32.13
CA LEU A 26 -12.87 -34.96 33.24
C LEU A 26 -13.82 -34.60 34.39
N GLY A 27 -14.54 -33.48 34.31
CA GLY A 27 -15.40 -32.97 35.38
C GLY A 27 -14.64 -32.33 36.55
N ILE A 28 -13.40 -31.92 36.32
CA ILE A 28 -12.52 -31.29 37.33
C ILE A 28 -12.69 -29.77 37.26
N ARG A 29 -12.94 -29.13 38.41
CA ARG A 29 -13.05 -27.67 38.50
C ARG A 29 -11.68 -27.02 38.34
N THR A 30 -11.60 -25.88 37.66
CA THR A 30 -10.34 -25.29 37.20
C THR A 30 -10.06 -23.93 37.84
N VAL A 31 -8.78 -23.67 38.16
CA VAL A 31 -8.31 -22.40 38.72
C VAL A 31 -7.15 -21.84 37.90
N ALA A 32 -7.27 -20.58 37.46
CA ALA A 32 -6.22 -19.83 36.81
C ALA A 32 -5.51 -18.87 37.77
N ILE A 33 -4.22 -18.63 37.52
CA ILE A 33 -3.48 -17.49 38.06
C ILE A 33 -3.17 -16.49 36.95
N TYR A 34 -3.10 -15.20 37.29
CA TYR A 34 -2.70 -14.16 36.34
C TYR A 34 -1.91 -13.03 37.03
N ALA A 35 -0.93 -12.47 36.33
CA ALA A 35 -0.26 -11.24 36.75
C ALA A 35 -1.11 -10.00 36.36
N HIS A 36 -0.84 -8.84 36.96
CA HIS A 36 -1.57 -7.60 36.67
C HIS A 36 -1.53 -7.21 35.17
N GLU A 37 -0.39 -7.42 34.53
CA GLU A 37 -0.16 -7.15 33.10
C GLU A 37 -0.97 -8.12 32.21
N ASP A 38 -1.30 -9.31 32.71
CA ASP A 38 -2.06 -10.37 32.05
C ASP A 38 -3.57 -10.32 32.38
N ARG A 39 -4.07 -9.25 33.00
CA ARG A 39 -5.50 -9.13 33.42
C ARG A 39 -6.50 -9.29 32.27
N PHE A 40 -6.09 -9.14 31.02
CA PHE A 40 -6.92 -9.33 29.82
C PHE A 40 -6.56 -10.60 29.02
N ALA A 41 -5.63 -11.43 29.52
CA ALA A 41 -5.22 -12.66 28.85
C ALA A 41 -6.37 -13.67 28.80
N LEU A 42 -6.47 -14.40 27.68
CA LEU A 42 -7.61 -15.26 27.41
C LEU A 42 -7.76 -16.40 28.42
N HIS A 43 -6.64 -16.96 28.91
CA HIS A 43 -6.66 -18.11 29.84
C HIS A 43 -7.37 -17.80 31.15
N ARG A 44 -7.29 -16.55 31.62
CA ARG A 44 -7.99 -16.07 32.83
C ARG A 44 -9.50 -16.35 32.75
N PHE A 45 -10.10 -16.18 31.58
CA PHE A 45 -11.54 -16.31 31.36
C PHE A 45 -11.96 -17.72 30.93
N LYS A 46 -11.02 -18.68 30.90
CA LYS A 46 -11.27 -20.09 30.53
C LYS A 46 -11.27 -21.05 31.72
N ALA A 47 -10.90 -20.58 32.91
CA ALA A 47 -11.03 -21.33 34.15
C ALA A 47 -12.34 -20.98 34.88
N ASP A 48 -12.78 -21.86 35.79
CA ASP A 48 -13.96 -21.64 36.64
C ASP A 48 -13.71 -20.57 37.72
N GLU A 49 -12.46 -20.42 38.15
CA GLU A 49 -11.99 -19.39 39.10
C GLU A 49 -10.66 -18.81 38.62
N ALA A 50 -10.39 -17.53 38.89
CA ALA A 50 -9.12 -16.90 38.51
C ALA A 50 -8.65 -15.86 39.53
N TYR A 51 -7.38 -15.94 39.93
CA TYR A 51 -6.81 -15.13 41.01
C TYR A 51 -5.55 -14.38 40.58
N LEU A 52 -5.42 -13.14 41.07
CA LEU A 52 -4.23 -12.31 40.84
C LEU A 52 -3.06 -12.86 41.67
N VAL A 53 -1.89 -12.95 41.05
CA VAL A 53 -0.62 -13.27 41.74
C VAL A 53 0.41 -12.15 41.49
N GLY A 54 1.24 -11.87 42.51
CA GLY A 54 2.27 -10.84 42.46
C GLY A 54 1.75 -9.39 42.51
N ARG A 55 2.59 -8.44 42.05
CA ARG A 55 2.34 -6.99 42.11
C ARG A 55 2.47 -6.35 40.71
N PRO A 56 1.77 -5.22 40.43
CA PRO A 56 1.97 -4.46 39.21
C PRO A 56 3.45 -4.13 38.96
N GLY A 57 3.91 -4.32 37.73
CA GLY A 57 5.31 -4.11 37.33
C GLY A 57 6.21 -5.35 37.41
N GLU A 58 5.71 -6.49 37.90
CA GLU A 58 6.49 -7.73 38.07
C GLU A 58 5.93 -8.92 37.24
N PRO A 59 5.76 -8.80 35.90
CA PRO A 59 4.94 -9.72 35.11
C PRO A 59 5.44 -11.17 35.12
N ILE A 60 6.74 -11.41 34.95
CA ILE A 60 7.32 -12.77 34.93
C ILE A 60 7.49 -13.30 36.35
N ARG A 61 8.01 -12.47 37.25
CA ARG A 61 8.27 -12.84 38.65
C ARG A 61 7.01 -13.33 39.33
N SER A 62 5.86 -12.74 39.02
CA SER A 62 4.55 -13.15 39.54
C SER A 62 4.21 -14.62 39.24
N TYR A 63 4.61 -15.15 38.08
CA TYR A 63 4.41 -16.57 37.72
C TYR A 63 5.52 -17.50 38.25
N LEU A 64 6.58 -16.95 38.84
CA LEU A 64 7.69 -17.68 39.46
C LEU A 64 7.62 -17.67 41.00
N ASP A 65 6.59 -17.03 41.58
CA ASP A 65 6.41 -16.90 43.03
C ASP A 65 5.80 -18.18 43.63
N ILE A 66 6.67 -19.11 44.00
CA ILE A 66 6.31 -20.40 44.58
C ILE A 66 5.43 -20.24 45.83
N GLU A 67 5.82 -19.37 46.76
CA GLU A 67 5.12 -19.19 48.03
C GLU A 67 3.71 -18.64 47.81
N ALA A 68 3.57 -17.61 46.98
CA ALA A 68 2.27 -17.02 46.69
C ALA A 68 1.34 -18.02 45.97
N ILE A 69 1.85 -18.78 45.00
CA ILE A 69 1.05 -19.75 44.23
C ILE A 69 0.57 -20.90 45.14
N VAL A 70 1.44 -21.45 45.99
CA VAL A 70 1.08 -22.55 46.90
C VAL A 70 0.11 -22.05 47.99
N ALA A 71 0.36 -20.88 48.58
CA ALA A 71 -0.54 -20.29 49.57
C ALA A 71 -1.95 -20.04 49.00
N LEU A 72 -2.03 -19.57 47.75
CA LEU A 72 -3.28 -19.38 47.03
C LEU A 72 -4.00 -20.70 46.78
N ALA A 73 -3.28 -21.74 46.34
CA ALA A 73 -3.85 -23.06 46.12
C ALA A 73 -4.44 -23.65 47.43
N VAL A 74 -3.74 -23.50 48.55
CA VAL A 74 -4.24 -23.89 49.89
C VAL A 74 -5.48 -23.09 50.26
N ALA A 75 -5.45 -21.76 50.14
CA ALA A 75 -6.57 -20.89 50.50
C ALA A 75 -7.87 -21.20 49.73
N HIS A 76 -7.74 -21.73 48.51
CA HIS A 76 -8.86 -22.03 47.63
C HIS A 76 -9.20 -23.53 47.51
N ASN A 77 -8.65 -24.36 48.40
CA ASN A 77 -8.88 -25.82 48.47
C ASN A 77 -8.63 -26.51 47.12
N VAL A 78 -7.46 -26.27 46.54
CA VAL A 78 -7.00 -26.92 45.31
C VAL A 78 -6.40 -28.29 45.65
N ASP A 79 -6.80 -29.34 44.93
CA ASP A 79 -6.31 -30.70 45.17
C ASP A 79 -5.00 -30.99 44.41
N ALA A 80 -4.83 -30.38 43.24
CA ALA A 80 -3.68 -30.59 42.38
C ALA A 80 -3.25 -29.32 41.63
N ILE A 81 -1.95 -29.23 41.32
CA ILE A 81 -1.38 -28.18 40.47
C ILE A 81 -0.77 -28.80 39.23
N HIS A 82 -1.22 -28.35 38.05
CA HIS A 82 -0.57 -28.64 36.78
C HIS A 82 0.36 -27.48 36.42
N PRO A 83 1.68 -27.69 36.25
CA PRO A 83 2.60 -26.58 36.00
C PRO A 83 2.67 -26.19 34.51
N GLY A 84 2.15 -27.02 33.60
CA GLY A 84 2.26 -26.78 32.16
C GLY A 84 3.71 -26.98 31.70
N TYR A 85 4.24 -26.04 30.91
CA TYR A 85 5.64 -26.00 30.50
C TYR A 85 6.25 -24.62 30.72
N GLY A 86 7.57 -24.55 30.86
CA GLY A 86 8.24 -23.31 31.26
C GLY A 86 7.85 -22.88 32.68
N PHE A 87 8.24 -21.67 33.08
CA PHE A 87 8.04 -21.17 34.45
C PHE A 87 8.56 -22.16 35.51
N LEU A 88 7.67 -22.74 36.30
CA LEU A 88 7.99 -23.62 37.43
C LEU A 88 7.88 -25.11 37.10
N SER A 89 7.64 -25.48 35.84
CA SER A 89 7.37 -26.87 35.43
C SER A 89 8.50 -27.87 35.66
N GLU A 90 9.74 -27.39 35.70
CA GLU A 90 10.92 -28.22 35.96
C GLU A 90 11.55 -27.87 37.33
N ASN A 91 10.87 -27.08 38.15
CA ASN A 91 11.42 -26.58 39.41
C ASN A 91 11.16 -27.59 40.55
N PRO A 92 12.20 -28.24 41.09
CA PRO A 92 12.02 -29.24 42.15
C PRO A 92 11.52 -28.61 43.46
N SER A 93 11.89 -27.37 43.77
CA SER A 93 11.43 -26.66 44.96
C SER A 93 9.92 -26.38 44.90
N PHE A 94 9.39 -26.09 43.72
CA PHE A 94 7.94 -25.90 43.52
C PHE A 94 7.16 -27.21 43.72
N ALA A 95 7.62 -28.31 43.12
CA ALA A 95 7.02 -29.62 43.32
C ALA A 95 7.08 -30.04 44.81
N ALA A 96 8.21 -29.82 45.48
CA ALA A 96 8.36 -30.08 46.92
C ALA A 96 7.39 -29.25 47.76
N ALA A 97 7.23 -27.96 47.46
CA ALA A 97 6.29 -27.08 48.16
C ALA A 97 4.82 -27.54 47.98
N CYS A 98 4.44 -28.01 46.78
CA CYS A 98 3.12 -28.59 46.54
C CYS A 98 2.89 -29.83 47.44
N VAL A 99 3.83 -30.77 47.43
CA VAL A 99 3.74 -32.00 48.24
C VAL A 99 3.69 -31.70 49.73
N GLN A 100 4.50 -30.76 50.23
CA GLN A 100 4.48 -30.33 51.64
C GLN A 100 3.14 -29.69 52.04
N ALA A 101 2.47 -29.00 51.11
CA ALA A 101 1.15 -28.42 51.32
C ALA A 101 -0.01 -29.42 51.13
N GLY A 102 0.28 -30.69 50.85
CA GLY A 102 -0.74 -31.72 50.58
C GLY A 102 -1.42 -31.58 49.21
N ILE A 103 -0.80 -30.87 48.27
CA ILE A 103 -1.31 -30.64 46.91
C ILE A 103 -0.58 -31.55 45.94
N THR A 104 -1.33 -32.28 45.10
CA THR A 104 -0.74 -33.17 44.08
C THR A 104 -0.06 -32.36 42.98
N PHE A 105 1.25 -32.54 42.79
CA PHE A 105 1.97 -31.99 41.64
C PHE A 105 1.76 -32.88 40.41
N VAL A 106 1.14 -32.35 39.35
CA VAL A 106 0.89 -33.12 38.11
C VAL A 106 2.15 -33.11 37.25
N GLY A 107 3.06 -34.02 37.56
CA GLY A 107 4.34 -34.19 36.89
C GLY A 107 5.17 -35.29 37.58
N PRO A 108 6.47 -35.40 37.25
CA PRO A 108 7.36 -36.36 37.89
C PRO A 108 7.63 -36.02 39.36
N ARG A 109 8.04 -37.02 40.15
CA ARG A 109 8.43 -36.84 41.56
C ARG A 109 9.63 -35.89 41.74
N VAL A 110 9.73 -35.28 42.93
CA VAL A 110 10.72 -34.24 43.27
C VAL A 110 12.15 -34.72 43.01
N GLU A 111 12.49 -35.94 43.43
CA GLU A 111 13.83 -36.50 43.26
C GLU A 111 14.20 -36.64 41.78
N LEU A 112 13.22 -36.94 40.94
CA LEU A 112 13.41 -37.09 39.51
C LEU A 112 13.60 -35.73 38.82
N LEU A 113 12.87 -34.69 39.25
CA LEU A 113 13.09 -33.32 38.78
C LEU A 113 14.50 -32.82 39.16
N GLN A 114 14.98 -33.10 40.36
CA GLN A 114 16.35 -32.77 40.78
C GLN A 114 17.40 -33.49 39.92
N THR A 115 17.19 -34.78 39.66
CA THR A 115 18.13 -35.60 38.88
C THR A 115 18.17 -35.18 37.41
N LEU A 116 17.02 -34.90 36.80
CA LEU A 116 16.94 -34.55 35.38
C LEU A 116 17.20 -33.06 35.11
N GLY A 117 17.04 -32.18 36.10
CA GLY A 117 17.38 -30.76 35.99
C GLY A 117 18.88 -30.46 35.96
N ASP A 118 19.73 -31.43 36.30
CA ASP A 118 21.18 -31.37 36.12
C ASP A 118 21.59 -32.19 34.88
N LYS A 119 22.13 -31.49 33.86
CA LYS A 119 22.56 -32.12 32.61
C LYS A 119 23.68 -33.14 32.79
N THR A 120 24.51 -33.02 33.82
CA THR A 120 25.56 -33.99 34.13
C THR A 120 24.95 -35.28 34.68
N ALA A 121 24.01 -35.15 35.62
CA ALA A 121 23.29 -36.28 36.19
C ALA A 121 22.43 -37.00 35.15
N ALA A 122 21.75 -36.26 34.26
CA ALA A 122 20.98 -36.82 33.16
C ALA A 122 21.86 -37.62 32.16
N ARG A 123 23.11 -37.19 31.92
CA ARG A 123 24.06 -37.92 31.07
C ARG A 123 24.57 -39.21 31.69
N GLU A 124 24.90 -39.18 32.99
CA GLU A 124 25.28 -40.41 33.70
C GLU A 124 24.11 -41.40 33.76
N LEU A 125 22.86 -40.91 33.91
CA LEU A 125 21.66 -41.73 33.78
C LEU A 125 21.56 -42.39 32.39
N ALA A 126 21.75 -41.63 31.31
CA ALA A 126 21.71 -42.18 29.95
C ALA A 126 22.83 -43.22 29.70
N LYS A 127 24.02 -42.96 30.22
CA LYS A 127 25.15 -43.91 30.16
C LYS A 127 24.86 -45.21 30.92
N ASN A 128 24.28 -45.10 32.11
CA ASN A 128 23.86 -46.26 32.91
C ASN A 128 22.73 -47.06 32.23
N ALA A 129 21.89 -46.39 31.44
CA ALA A 129 20.87 -47.03 30.61
C ALA A 129 21.43 -47.65 29.32
N GLY A 130 22.75 -47.57 29.08
CA GLY A 130 23.41 -48.09 27.87
C GLY A 130 23.15 -47.26 26.61
N VAL A 131 22.69 -46.01 26.75
CA VAL A 131 22.35 -45.14 25.62
C VAL A 131 23.56 -44.30 25.19
N PRO A 132 23.84 -44.16 23.88
CA PRO A 132 24.93 -43.33 23.40
C PRO A 132 24.80 -41.85 23.82
N ILE A 133 25.88 -41.27 24.33
CA ILE A 133 25.98 -39.85 24.67
C ILE A 133 27.06 -39.18 23.83
N LEU A 134 26.97 -37.86 23.62
CA LEU A 134 28.03 -37.11 22.94
C LEU A 134 29.34 -37.16 23.73
N ALA A 135 30.48 -37.16 23.02
CA ALA A 135 31.78 -36.96 23.64
C ALA A 135 31.90 -35.50 24.13
N GLY A 136 32.32 -35.31 25.37
CA GLY A 136 32.40 -34.00 26.01
C GLY A 136 33.09 -34.05 27.37
N SER A 137 33.23 -32.89 28.01
CA SER A 137 33.75 -32.79 29.36
C SER A 137 32.78 -33.39 30.37
N SER A 138 33.29 -34.22 31.28
CA SER A 138 32.50 -34.83 32.37
C SER A 138 32.25 -33.88 33.55
N GLN A 139 32.97 -32.76 33.60
CA GLN A 139 32.85 -31.71 34.61
C GLN A 139 32.81 -30.34 33.92
N PRO A 140 32.24 -29.30 34.57
CA PRO A 140 32.32 -27.92 34.08
C PRO A 140 33.77 -27.48 33.94
N VAL A 141 34.08 -26.74 32.87
CA VAL A 141 35.44 -26.21 32.64
C VAL A 141 35.68 -24.93 33.46
N ALA A 142 36.83 -24.85 34.13
CA ALA A 142 37.17 -23.73 35.01
C ALA A 142 38.01 -22.65 34.31
N SER A 143 38.64 -22.95 33.16
CA SER A 143 39.52 -22.01 32.45
C SER A 143 39.52 -22.23 30.93
N VAL A 144 39.93 -21.20 30.18
CA VAL A 144 40.12 -21.27 28.73
C VAL A 144 41.14 -22.35 28.34
N ALA A 145 42.22 -22.52 29.12
CA ALA A 145 43.25 -23.52 28.85
C ALA A 145 42.73 -24.96 28.96
N GLU A 146 41.87 -25.21 29.95
CA GLU A 146 41.21 -26.51 30.13
C GLU A 146 40.22 -26.78 28.99
N ALA A 147 39.39 -25.79 28.65
CA ALA A 147 38.46 -25.88 27.53
C ALA A 147 39.17 -26.13 26.19
N ALA A 148 40.32 -25.49 25.95
CA ALA A 148 41.12 -25.66 24.73
C ALA A 148 41.70 -27.08 24.63
N LYS A 149 42.20 -27.62 25.75
CA LYS A 149 42.70 -29.00 25.81
C LYS A 149 41.62 -30.01 25.44
N ILE A 150 40.41 -29.85 26.00
CA ILE A 150 39.28 -30.73 25.72
C ILE A 150 38.81 -30.56 24.26
N ALA A 151 38.74 -29.32 23.76
CA ALA A 151 38.33 -29.05 22.38
C ALA A 151 39.30 -29.66 21.35
N ARG A 152 40.62 -29.64 21.59
CA ARG A 152 41.61 -30.32 20.74
C ARG A 152 41.44 -31.84 20.74
N GLN A 153 41.06 -32.44 21.87
CA GLN A 153 40.80 -33.88 21.96
C GLN A 153 39.52 -34.30 21.24
N LEU A 154 38.46 -33.48 21.32
CA LEU A 154 37.19 -33.72 20.63
C LEU A 154 37.26 -33.39 19.12
N GLY A 155 38.19 -32.51 18.74
CA GLY A 155 38.31 -31.93 17.42
C GLY A 155 37.24 -30.86 17.16
N TRP A 156 37.62 -29.81 16.43
CA TRP A 156 36.72 -28.71 16.06
C TRP A 156 35.66 -29.13 15.02
N PRO A 157 34.51 -28.46 14.95
CA PRO A 157 33.99 -27.51 15.93
C PRO A 157 33.48 -28.19 17.21
N VAL A 158 33.41 -27.42 18.29
CA VAL A 158 32.81 -27.82 19.58
C VAL A 158 31.69 -26.85 19.97
N ILE A 159 30.85 -27.25 20.92
CA ILE A 159 29.80 -26.40 21.48
C ILE A 159 30.01 -26.26 22.99
N LEU A 160 29.98 -25.01 23.45
CA LEU A 160 29.91 -24.66 24.86
C LEU A 160 28.45 -24.64 25.29
N LYS A 161 28.12 -25.26 26.41
CA LYS A 161 26.75 -25.31 26.94
C LYS A 161 26.73 -25.06 28.45
N ALA A 162 25.76 -24.30 28.92
CA ALA A 162 25.50 -24.11 30.35
C ALA A 162 24.95 -25.39 31.01
N ALA A 163 25.43 -25.71 32.22
CA ALA A 163 25.03 -26.92 32.96
C ALA A 163 23.55 -26.92 33.39
N HIS A 164 23.01 -25.74 33.72
CA HIS A 164 21.61 -25.53 34.12
C HIS A 164 20.79 -24.81 33.05
N GLY A 165 21.28 -24.76 31.81
CA GLY A 165 20.67 -23.98 30.74
C GLY A 165 19.54 -24.70 30.01
N GLY A 166 18.43 -23.99 29.76
CA GLY A 166 17.29 -24.42 28.96
C GLY A 166 16.88 -23.40 27.90
N GLY A 167 16.13 -23.84 26.87
CA GLY A 167 15.54 -22.94 25.85
C GLY A 167 16.54 -22.31 24.86
N GLY A 168 17.71 -22.92 24.66
CA GLY A 168 18.72 -22.48 23.68
C GLY A 168 19.64 -21.34 24.15
N ARG A 169 19.50 -20.86 25.39
CA ARG A 169 20.33 -19.80 25.98
C ARG A 169 21.59 -20.35 26.63
N GLY A 170 22.68 -19.57 26.59
CA GLY A 170 23.97 -20.00 27.16
C GLY A 170 24.67 -21.12 26.38
N MET A 171 24.44 -21.20 25.06
CA MET A 171 25.16 -22.10 24.16
C MET A 171 25.95 -21.33 23.09
N ARG A 172 27.17 -21.77 22.77
CA ARG A 172 28.02 -21.15 21.74
C ARG A 172 28.78 -22.21 20.96
N VAL A 173 28.66 -22.19 19.64
CA VAL A 173 29.51 -22.99 18.74
C VAL A 173 30.84 -22.28 18.62
N VAL A 174 31.93 -23.04 18.70
CA VAL A 174 33.30 -22.56 18.61
C VAL A 174 34.00 -23.35 17.51
N HIS A 175 34.45 -22.65 16.47
CA HIS A 175 35.04 -23.26 15.28
C HIS A 175 36.57 -23.39 15.37
N GLY A 176 37.20 -22.59 16.22
CA GLY A 176 38.64 -22.55 16.39
C GLY A 176 39.07 -22.04 17.76
N GLU A 177 40.37 -22.13 18.01
CA GLU A 177 40.95 -21.76 19.32
C GLU A 177 40.92 -20.25 19.58
N ASP A 178 40.96 -19.44 18.53
CA ASP A 178 40.87 -17.98 18.52
C ASP A 178 39.50 -17.45 19.01
N GLU A 179 38.43 -18.21 18.81
CA GLU A 179 37.07 -17.85 19.26
C GLU A 179 36.78 -18.28 20.71
N LEU A 180 37.54 -19.24 21.24
CA LEU A 180 37.18 -19.96 22.47
C LEU A 180 37.14 -19.07 23.71
N ALA A 181 38.10 -18.17 23.86
CA ALA A 181 38.21 -17.32 25.05
C ALA A 181 36.98 -16.40 25.20
N VAL A 182 36.61 -15.72 24.11
CA VAL A 182 35.46 -14.81 24.06
C VAL A 182 34.14 -15.58 24.22
N ALA A 183 34.02 -16.73 23.54
CA ALA A 183 32.82 -17.56 23.60
C ALA A 183 32.59 -18.13 25.00
N LEU A 184 33.64 -18.57 25.70
CA LEU A 184 33.54 -19.12 27.06
C LEU A 184 33.13 -18.04 28.07
N GLU A 185 33.77 -16.87 28.03
CA GLU A 185 33.39 -15.75 28.92
C GLU A 185 31.94 -15.33 28.69
N SER A 186 31.53 -15.21 27.42
CA SER A 186 30.14 -14.88 27.06
C SER A 186 29.15 -15.93 27.56
N ALA A 187 29.45 -17.23 27.36
CA ALA A 187 28.59 -18.33 27.82
C ALA A 187 28.48 -18.38 29.35
N GLN A 188 29.59 -18.20 30.08
CA GLN A 188 29.60 -18.16 31.55
C GLN A 188 28.80 -16.98 32.10
N ARG A 189 28.96 -15.79 31.51
CA ARG A 189 28.23 -14.57 31.91
C ARG A 189 26.73 -14.69 31.64
N GLU A 190 26.36 -15.20 30.47
CA GLU A 190 24.96 -15.44 30.12
C GLU A 190 24.34 -16.48 31.07
N SER A 191 25.06 -17.56 31.35
CA SER A 191 24.62 -18.59 32.29
C SER A 191 24.43 -18.05 33.72
N GLN A 192 25.37 -17.24 34.21
CA GLN A 192 25.27 -16.62 35.53
C GLN A 192 24.05 -15.70 35.63
N THR A 193 23.80 -14.91 34.59
CA THR A 193 22.70 -13.94 34.55
C THR A 193 21.33 -14.63 34.44
N ALA A 194 21.24 -15.69 33.63
CA ALA A 194 19.98 -16.36 33.34
C ALA A 194 19.61 -17.48 34.33
N PHE A 195 20.61 -18.19 34.86
CA PHE A 195 20.43 -19.41 35.64
C PHE A 195 21.14 -19.38 37.01
N GLY A 196 21.81 -18.28 37.36
CA GLY A 196 22.47 -18.11 38.66
C GLY A 196 23.77 -18.91 38.84
N SER A 197 24.26 -19.58 37.79
CA SER A 197 25.48 -20.40 37.80
C SER A 197 26.34 -20.17 36.56
N ALA A 198 27.65 -20.03 36.74
CA ALA A 198 28.62 -19.88 35.65
C ALA A 198 29.13 -21.21 35.06
N SER A 199 28.58 -22.36 35.48
CA SER A 199 29.04 -23.68 35.05
C SER A 199 28.75 -23.94 33.56
N VAL A 200 29.81 -24.13 32.77
CA VAL A 200 29.78 -24.41 31.33
C VAL A 200 30.58 -25.68 31.03
N PHE A 201 30.12 -26.50 30.09
CA PHE A 201 30.80 -27.71 29.62
C PHE A 201 31.05 -27.66 28.11
N VAL A 202 32.00 -28.48 27.63
CA VAL A 202 32.40 -28.57 26.22
C VAL A 202 31.91 -29.89 25.64
N GLU A 203 31.20 -29.86 24.51
CA GLU A 203 30.77 -31.05 23.78
C GLU A 203 31.20 -31.01 22.32
N LYS A 204 31.28 -32.19 21.70
CA LYS A 204 31.39 -32.28 20.25
C LYS A 204 30.15 -31.66 19.60
N PHE A 205 30.36 -30.75 18.65
CA PHE A 205 29.27 -30.18 17.86
C PHE A 205 29.02 -31.03 16.61
N ILE A 206 27.79 -31.52 16.45
CA ILE A 206 27.33 -32.16 15.21
C ILE A 206 26.80 -31.07 14.30
N GLN A 207 27.49 -30.84 13.18
CA GLN A 207 27.14 -29.76 12.25
C GLN A 207 25.80 -30.01 11.54
N ARG A 208 25.58 -31.23 11.07
CA ARG A 208 24.37 -31.65 10.35
C ARG A 208 23.54 -32.61 11.21
N ALA A 209 22.94 -32.08 12.25
CA ALA A 209 22.10 -32.86 13.15
C ALA A 209 20.61 -32.76 12.77
N ARG A 210 19.89 -33.86 12.94
CA ARG A 210 18.43 -33.84 13.15
C ARG A 210 18.16 -33.90 14.64
N HIS A 211 17.22 -33.10 15.13
CA HIS A 211 16.78 -33.12 16.51
C HIS A 211 15.53 -34.01 16.59
N ILE A 212 15.69 -35.22 17.13
CA ILE A 212 14.62 -36.19 17.28
C ILE A 212 14.32 -36.38 18.76
N GLU A 213 13.05 -36.40 19.14
CA GLU A 213 12.66 -36.55 20.52
C GLU A 213 11.53 -37.56 20.70
N VAL A 214 11.49 -38.28 21.82
CA VAL A 214 10.53 -39.35 22.08
C VAL A 214 9.63 -39.00 23.24
N GLN A 215 8.32 -39.05 23.01
CA GLN A 215 7.32 -38.85 24.05
C GLN A 215 7.22 -40.08 24.94
N LEU A 216 7.39 -39.91 26.26
CA LEU A 216 7.15 -40.92 27.27
C LEU A 216 5.89 -40.61 28.08
N LEU A 217 5.26 -41.67 28.59
CA LEU A 217 4.25 -41.61 29.62
C LEU A 217 4.45 -42.79 30.59
N GLY A 218 4.76 -42.48 31.85
CA GLY A 218 4.92 -43.46 32.93
C GLY A 218 3.84 -43.34 34.00
N ASP A 219 3.50 -44.45 34.67
CA ASP A 219 2.63 -44.45 35.86
C ASP A 219 3.40 -44.72 37.15
N ASN A 220 2.72 -44.56 38.29
CA ASN A 220 3.31 -44.78 39.62
C ASN A 220 3.42 -46.27 40.00
N HIS A 221 3.15 -47.19 39.06
CA HIS A 221 3.15 -48.64 39.24
C HIS A 221 4.23 -49.33 38.40
N GLY A 222 5.10 -48.56 37.73
CA GLY A 222 6.19 -49.05 36.89
C GLY A 222 5.81 -49.29 35.42
N GLY A 223 4.58 -48.98 35.01
CA GLY A 223 4.17 -48.95 33.61
C GLY A 223 4.84 -47.78 32.89
N LEU A 224 5.37 -48.03 31.69
CA LEU A 224 6.02 -47.01 30.87
C LEU A 224 5.83 -47.33 29.39
N VAL A 225 5.34 -46.35 28.63
CA VAL A 225 5.17 -46.43 27.17
C VAL A 225 5.79 -45.21 26.48
N HIS A 226 6.15 -45.37 25.21
CA HIS A 226 6.46 -44.27 24.31
C HIS A 226 5.29 -44.01 23.35
N LEU A 227 5.08 -42.75 22.97
CA LEU A 227 4.06 -42.31 22.02
C LEU A 227 4.70 -41.88 20.70
N PHE A 228 5.65 -42.68 20.22
CA PHE A 228 6.53 -42.37 19.07
C PHE A 228 7.39 -41.12 19.26
N GLU A 229 8.10 -40.76 18.20
CA GLU A 229 9.03 -39.66 18.11
C GLU A 229 8.47 -38.43 17.37
N ARG A 230 9.11 -37.29 17.58
CA ARG A 230 8.91 -36.05 16.85
C ARG A 230 10.24 -35.58 16.26
N ASP A 231 10.19 -35.02 15.06
CA ASP A 231 11.29 -34.28 14.46
C ASP A 231 11.13 -32.79 14.74
N CYS A 232 12.07 -32.24 15.49
CA CYS A 232 12.15 -30.83 15.87
C CYS A 232 13.38 -30.16 15.25
N SER A 233 13.88 -30.68 14.13
CA SER A 233 15.10 -30.19 13.45
C SER A 233 14.93 -28.80 12.87
N VAL A 234 13.70 -28.36 12.57
CA VAL A 234 13.48 -27.02 12.03
C VAL A 234 13.61 -25.99 13.15
N GLN A 235 14.80 -25.39 13.24
CA GLN A 235 15.20 -24.50 14.32
C GLN A 235 15.80 -23.21 13.78
N ARG A 236 15.63 -22.13 14.54
CA ARG A 236 16.32 -20.86 14.35
C ARG A 236 17.08 -20.53 15.63
N ARG A 237 18.40 -20.36 15.56
CA ARG A 237 19.26 -20.09 16.74
C ARG A 237 18.99 -21.08 17.89
N HIS A 238 18.88 -22.37 17.56
CA HIS A 238 18.59 -23.46 18.51
C HIS A 238 17.21 -23.40 19.18
N GLN A 239 16.28 -22.59 18.67
CA GLN A 239 14.88 -22.60 19.09
C GLN A 239 14.03 -23.32 18.05
N LYS A 240 13.23 -24.28 18.49
CA LYS A 240 12.26 -25.00 17.65
C LYS A 240 11.29 -24.00 17.02
N VAL A 241 10.96 -24.19 15.74
CA VAL A 241 10.00 -23.34 14.99
C VAL A 241 8.84 -24.17 14.46
N VAL A 242 9.16 -25.35 13.90
CA VAL A 242 8.22 -26.28 13.28
C VAL A 242 8.55 -27.68 13.75
N GLU A 243 7.53 -28.45 14.12
CA GLU A 243 7.67 -29.82 14.63
C GLU A 243 6.81 -30.78 13.82
N VAL A 244 7.34 -31.97 13.54
CA VAL A 244 6.68 -33.01 12.74
C VAL A 244 6.63 -34.32 13.51
N ALA A 245 5.50 -35.04 13.44
CA ALA A 245 5.38 -36.38 14.01
C ALA A 245 4.68 -37.31 13.00
N PRO A 246 5.14 -38.56 12.79
CA PRO A 246 6.47 -39.06 13.16
C PRO A 246 7.58 -38.35 12.35
N ALA A 247 8.85 -38.65 12.65
CA ALA A 247 9.98 -38.03 11.96
C ALA A 247 10.01 -38.45 10.47
N PRO A 248 9.98 -37.50 9.52
CA PRO A 248 9.93 -37.82 8.08
C PRO A 248 11.25 -38.44 7.62
N ASN A 249 11.19 -39.46 6.76
CA ASN A 249 12.38 -40.13 6.22
C ASN A 249 13.39 -40.61 7.28
N LEU A 250 12.93 -40.92 8.50
CA LEU A 250 13.73 -41.64 9.49
C LEU A 250 13.57 -43.14 9.24
N ASP A 251 14.70 -43.86 9.14
CA ASP A 251 14.71 -45.32 9.00
C ASP A 251 13.87 -45.95 10.12
N PRO A 252 12.89 -46.81 9.81
CA PRO A 252 12.09 -47.50 10.82
C PRO A 252 12.92 -48.25 11.89
N ALA A 253 14.09 -48.81 11.52
CA ALA A 253 14.97 -49.47 12.48
C ALA A 253 15.58 -48.45 13.45
N MET A 254 16.10 -47.34 12.94
CA MET A 254 16.61 -46.22 13.75
C MET A 254 15.53 -45.62 14.66
N ARG A 255 14.30 -45.50 14.16
CA ARG A 255 13.16 -45.06 14.98
C ARG A 255 12.93 -45.99 16.17
N ALA A 256 12.92 -47.30 15.93
CA ALA A 256 12.75 -48.29 16.98
C ALA A 256 13.88 -48.20 18.01
N GLU A 257 15.13 -48.11 17.55
CA GLU A 257 16.31 -47.96 18.44
C GLU A 257 16.23 -46.70 19.31
N ILE A 258 15.82 -45.56 18.74
CA ILE A 258 15.67 -44.29 19.48
C ILE A 258 14.53 -44.40 20.50
N CYS A 259 13.40 -45.01 20.14
CA CYS A 259 12.28 -45.24 21.06
C CYS A 259 12.66 -46.20 22.20
N ASP A 260 13.37 -47.28 21.89
CA ASP A 260 13.85 -48.24 22.89
C ASP A 260 14.89 -47.62 23.82
N ALA A 261 15.78 -46.76 23.29
CA ALA A 261 16.72 -45.98 24.09
C ALA A 261 15.99 -45.03 25.06
N ALA A 262 14.94 -44.34 24.60
CA ALA A 262 14.11 -43.49 25.46
C ALA A 262 13.42 -44.31 26.56
N LEU A 263 12.87 -45.49 26.24
CA LEU A 263 12.30 -46.41 27.23
C LEU A 263 13.37 -46.92 28.22
N ALA A 264 14.59 -47.22 27.77
CA ALA A 264 15.69 -47.65 28.63
C ALA A 264 16.08 -46.57 29.64
N ILE A 265 16.17 -45.31 29.19
CA ILE A 265 16.37 -44.15 30.07
C ILE A 265 15.21 -44.01 31.07
N GLY A 266 13.97 -44.07 30.59
CA GLY A 266 12.79 -43.95 31.43
C GLY A 266 12.68 -45.06 32.48
N ARG A 267 12.99 -46.32 32.13
CA ARG A 267 13.04 -47.45 33.07
C ARG A 267 14.11 -47.26 34.13
N THR A 268 15.30 -46.83 33.73
CA THR A 268 16.43 -46.57 34.65
C THR A 268 16.08 -45.44 35.63
N ALA A 269 15.37 -44.40 35.15
CA ALA A 269 14.88 -43.30 35.99
C ALA A 269 13.68 -43.68 36.88
N ARG A 270 12.98 -44.78 36.58
CA ARG A 270 11.60 -45.06 37.04
C ARG A 270 10.72 -43.83 36.80
N TYR A 271 10.64 -43.45 35.52
CA TYR A 271 9.99 -42.23 35.06
C TYR A 271 8.47 -42.28 35.31
N GLU A 272 7.90 -41.17 35.78
CA GLU A 272 6.49 -41.02 36.13
C GLU A 272 5.90 -39.81 35.38
N ASN A 273 4.60 -39.89 35.04
CA ASN A 273 3.88 -38.88 34.27
C ASN A 273 4.43 -38.71 32.83
N ALA A 274 4.13 -37.59 32.17
CA ALA A 274 4.61 -37.31 30.80
C ALA A 274 5.97 -36.62 30.82
N GLY A 275 6.83 -37.03 29.89
CA GLY A 275 8.13 -36.41 29.63
C GLY A 275 8.65 -36.72 28.24
N THR A 276 9.74 -36.07 27.87
CA THR A 276 10.35 -36.27 26.56
C THR A 276 11.84 -36.52 26.69
N VAL A 277 12.37 -37.48 25.94
CA VAL A 277 13.81 -37.73 25.80
C VAL A 277 14.27 -37.18 24.45
N GLU A 278 15.25 -36.28 24.45
CA GLU A 278 15.75 -35.62 23.23
C GLU A 278 17.09 -36.21 22.77
N PHE A 279 17.24 -36.35 21.44
CA PHE A 279 18.38 -36.93 20.76
C PHE A 279 18.84 -36.06 19.58
N LEU A 280 20.15 -36.04 19.31
CA LEU A 280 20.69 -35.61 18.02
C LEU A 280 20.95 -36.85 17.17
N VAL A 281 20.40 -36.89 15.97
CA VAL A 281 20.76 -37.86 14.93
C VAL A 281 21.72 -37.17 13.96
N ASP A 282 22.94 -37.68 13.85
CA ASP A 282 23.92 -37.22 12.88
C ASP A 282 23.52 -37.68 11.48
N ALA A 283 23.21 -36.72 10.60
CA ALA A 283 22.76 -37.01 9.24
C ALA A 283 23.85 -37.64 8.37
N ASP A 284 25.13 -37.46 8.72
CA ASP A 284 26.26 -37.98 7.94
C ASP A 284 26.63 -39.41 8.37
N THR A 285 26.53 -39.72 9.66
CA THR A 285 26.89 -41.05 10.20
C THR A 285 25.72 -41.96 10.52
N SER A 286 24.48 -41.43 10.49
CA SER A 286 23.26 -42.13 10.93
C SER A 286 23.39 -42.71 12.35
N ARG A 287 24.05 -41.97 13.25
CA ARG A 287 24.16 -42.30 14.68
C ARG A 287 23.35 -41.31 15.50
N PHE A 288 22.73 -41.79 16.58
CA PHE A 288 22.00 -40.94 17.50
C PHE A 288 22.72 -40.80 18.84
N TYR A 289 22.51 -39.66 19.51
CA TYR A 289 23.11 -39.34 20.80
C TYR A 289 22.09 -38.65 21.69
N PHE A 290 21.98 -39.08 22.94
CA PHE A 290 21.17 -38.43 23.97
C PHE A 290 21.65 -37.01 24.26
N ILE A 291 20.71 -36.08 24.45
CA ILE A 291 20.98 -34.68 24.81
C ILE A 291 20.43 -34.36 26.20
N GLU A 292 19.13 -34.50 26.39
CA GLU A 292 18.43 -34.12 27.61
C GLU A 292 17.09 -34.85 27.78
N VAL A 293 16.55 -34.81 28.99
CA VAL A 293 15.16 -35.19 29.26
C VAL A 293 14.43 -33.93 29.68
N ASN A 294 13.29 -33.66 29.06
CA ASN A 294 12.37 -32.61 29.48
C ASN A 294 11.31 -33.26 30.40
N PRO A 295 11.38 -33.07 31.74
CA PRO A 295 10.56 -33.82 32.67
C PRO A 295 9.13 -33.23 32.83
N ARG A 296 8.49 -32.94 31.70
CA ARG A 296 7.20 -32.25 31.60
C ARG A 296 6.56 -32.42 30.22
N ILE A 297 5.36 -31.90 30.04
CA ILE A 297 4.76 -31.71 28.71
C ILE A 297 5.56 -30.67 27.88
N GLN A 298 5.51 -30.79 26.57
CA GLN A 298 6.13 -29.86 25.62
C GLN A 298 5.08 -29.15 24.76
N VAL A 299 5.49 -28.07 24.10
CA VAL A 299 4.61 -27.22 23.27
C VAL A 299 4.03 -28.04 22.11
N GLU A 300 4.86 -28.90 21.54
CA GLU A 300 4.69 -29.79 20.41
C GLU A 300 4.05 -31.15 20.74
N HIS A 301 3.54 -31.35 21.97
CA HIS A 301 2.78 -32.57 22.30
C HIS A 301 1.59 -32.79 21.33
N THR A 302 1.04 -31.70 20.78
CA THR A 302 -0.13 -31.71 19.90
C THR A 302 0.06 -32.60 18.67
N VAL A 303 1.24 -32.61 18.04
CA VAL A 303 1.48 -33.46 16.86
C VAL A 303 1.50 -34.94 17.21
N THR A 304 1.97 -35.28 18.41
CA THR A 304 1.88 -36.66 18.93
C THR A 304 0.44 -37.06 19.19
N GLU A 305 -0.38 -36.17 19.76
CA GLU A 305 -1.81 -36.45 19.97
C GLU A 305 -2.53 -36.65 18.62
N GLU A 306 -2.21 -35.86 17.59
CA GLU A 306 -2.82 -35.97 16.27
C GLU A 306 -2.52 -37.30 15.59
N ILE A 307 -1.29 -37.82 15.69
CA ILE A 307 -0.93 -39.10 15.08
C ILE A 307 -1.34 -40.32 15.91
N THR A 308 -1.50 -40.18 17.23
CA THR A 308 -1.83 -41.34 18.10
C THR A 308 -3.29 -41.39 18.51
N GLY A 309 -4.02 -40.27 18.45
CA GLY A 309 -5.35 -40.13 19.05
C GLY A 309 -5.35 -40.12 20.59
N ILE A 310 -4.18 -40.03 21.22
CA ILE A 310 -4.04 -40.05 22.67
C ILE A 310 -3.94 -38.61 23.19
N ASP A 311 -4.93 -38.16 23.97
CA ASP A 311 -4.86 -36.90 24.73
C ASP A 311 -3.89 -37.09 25.91
N ILE A 312 -2.68 -36.54 25.79
CA ILE A 312 -1.57 -36.66 26.75
C ILE A 312 -1.92 -35.97 28.06
N VAL A 313 -2.45 -34.74 28.01
CA VAL A 313 -2.78 -33.94 29.22
C VAL A 313 -3.82 -34.66 30.09
N ARG A 314 -4.85 -35.22 29.46
CA ARG A 314 -5.84 -36.05 30.16
C ARG A 314 -5.18 -37.23 30.88
N ARG A 315 -4.19 -37.88 30.26
CA ARG A 315 -3.46 -38.99 30.89
C ARG A 315 -2.52 -38.52 31.99
N GLN A 316 -1.89 -37.35 31.87
CA GLN A 316 -1.12 -36.78 32.98
C GLN A 316 -1.97 -36.62 34.24
N LEU A 317 -3.21 -36.14 34.09
CA LEU A 317 -4.15 -35.98 35.21
C LEU A 317 -4.57 -37.34 35.79
N ARG A 318 -4.92 -38.32 34.95
CA ARG A 318 -5.28 -39.67 35.44
C ARG A 318 -4.11 -40.39 36.11
N VAL A 319 -2.89 -40.25 35.61
CA VAL A 319 -1.69 -40.79 36.27
C VAL A 319 -1.51 -40.13 37.64
N ALA A 320 -1.71 -38.81 37.75
CA ALA A 320 -1.61 -38.10 39.02
C ALA A 320 -2.68 -38.54 40.06
N GLU A 321 -3.87 -38.99 39.62
CA GLU A 321 -4.88 -39.61 40.50
C GLU A 321 -4.48 -41.02 41.00
N GLY A 322 -3.43 -41.59 40.41
CA GLY A 322 -2.82 -42.88 40.76
C GLY A 322 -3.26 -44.07 39.90
N TYR A 323 -3.87 -43.84 38.73
CA TYR A 323 -4.26 -44.90 37.81
C TYR A 323 -3.05 -45.56 37.11
N ARG A 324 -3.18 -46.84 36.76
CA ARG A 324 -2.23 -47.59 35.94
C ARG A 324 -2.45 -47.30 34.46
N LEU A 325 -1.41 -47.36 33.61
CA LEU A 325 -1.55 -47.16 32.17
C LEU A 325 -2.52 -48.18 31.50
N SER A 326 -2.61 -49.38 32.07
CA SER A 326 -3.53 -50.43 31.64
C SER A 326 -4.96 -50.28 32.15
N ASP A 327 -5.23 -49.33 33.05
CA ASP A 327 -6.57 -49.08 33.60
C ASP A 327 -7.51 -48.55 32.50
N PRO A 328 -8.77 -49.02 32.43
CA PRO A 328 -9.75 -48.51 31.47
C PRO A 328 -9.96 -46.99 31.49
N GLN A 329 -9.69 -46.31 32.62
CA GLN A 329 -9.75 -44.85 32.74
C GLN A 329 -8.64 -44.13 31.97
N ILE A 330 -7.48 -44.79 31.73
CA ILE A 330 -6.37 -44.29 30.92
C ILE A 330 -6.45 -44.85 29.48
N GLY A 331 -6.66 -46.16 29.37
CA GLY A 331 -6.96 -46.87 28.12
C GLY A 331 -5.77 -47.07 27.18
N LEU A 332 -4.54 -47.21 27.69
CA LEU A 332 -3.33 -47.36 26.85
C LEU A 332 -2.84 -48.81 26.69
N GLY A 333 -3.00 -49.65 27.73
CA GLY A 333 -2.60 -51.06 27.65
C GLY A 333 -1.08 -51.24 27.44
N GLU A 334 -0.71 -52.20 26.60
CA GLU A 334 0.69 -52.51 26.23
C GLU A 334 1.20 -51.63 25.09
N GLN A 335 2.52 -51.46 24.97
CA GLN A 335 3.17 -50.64 23.92
C GLN A 335 2.69 -50.97 22.48
N SER A 336 2.41 -52.25 22.21
CA SER A 336 1.98 -52.74 20.89
C SER A 336 0.57 -52.30 20.47
N ALA A 337 -0.24 -51.78 21.41
CA ALA A 337 -1.56 -51.22 21.14
C ALA A 337 -1.50 -49.79 20.58
N ILE A 338 -0.38 -49.09 20.78
CA ILE A 338 -0.21 -47.69 20.38
C ILE A 338 0.16 -47.64 18.89
N ARG A 339 -0.66 -46.94 18.10
CA ARG A 339 -0.50 -46.83 16.64
C ARG A 339 -0.26 -45.37 16.25
N SER A 340 0.53 -45.17 15.20
CA SER A 340 0.70 -43.87 14.54
C SER A 340 -0.15 -43.83 13.28
N MET A 341 -0.84 -42.72 13.06
CA MET A 341 -1.73 -42.47 11.93
C MET A 341 -1.29 -41.22 11.16
N GLY A 342 -0.84 -41.42 9.92
CA GLY A 342 -0.44 -40.34 9.02
C GLY A 342 0.76 -39.55 9.55
N THR A 343 0.78 -38.26 9.25
CA THR A 343 1.80 -37.30 9.71
C THR A 343 1.10 -36.04 10.21
N ALA A 344 1.58 -35.50 11.32
CA ALA A 344 1.16 -34.23 11.87
C ALA A 344 2.30 -33.23 11.93
N LEU A 345 1.96 -31.96 11.77
CA LEU A 345 2.85 -30.82 11.68
C LEU A 345 2.32 -29.71 12.59
N GLN A 346 3.18 -29.05 13.36
CA GLN A 346 2.82 -27.86 14.13
C GLN A 346 3.64 -26.66 13.71
N CYS A 347 2.97 -25.53 13.54
CA CYS A 347 3.56 -24.20 13.38
C CYS A 347 3.07 -23.26 14.48
N ARG A 348 3.96 -22.38 14.96
CA ARG A 348 3.63 -21.34 15.93
C ARG A 348 3.49 -19.99 15.24
N VAL A 349 2.28 -19.46 15.23
CA VAL A 349 2.03 -18.10 14.73
C VAL A 349 2.37 -17.12 15.84
N THR A 350 3.37 -16.28 15.62
CA THR A 350 3.88 -15.28 16.58
C THR A 350 3.74 -13.87 16.02
N THR A 351 3.94 -12.85 16.87
CA THR A 351 4.05 -11.44 16.44
C THR A 351 5.44 -11.05 15.94
N GLU A 352 6.37 -11.99 15.81
CA GLU A 352 7.72 -11.70 15.33
C GLU A 352 7.68 -11.29 13.85
N ASP A 353 8.32 -10.16 13.54
CA ASP A 353 8.41 -9.64 12.18
C ASP A 353 9.65 -10.20 11.46
N PRO A 354 9.51 -11.13 10.48
CA PRO A 354 10.64 -11.71 9.78
C PRO A 354 11.44 -10.67 8.99
N GLU A 355 10.81 -9.60 8.51
CA GLU A 355 11.47 -8.50 7.78
C GLU A 355 12.32 -7.63 8.72
N ASN A 356 12.02 -7.67 10.02
CA ASN A 356 12.75 -6.95 11.07
C ASN A 356 13.44 -7.91 12.05
N ARG A 357 14.17 -8.91 11.52
CA ARG A 357 15.01 -9.84 12.30
C ARG A 357 14.25 -10.62 13.39
N PHE A 358 12.95 -10.86 13.20
CA PHE A 358 12.03 -11.52 14.14
C PHE A 358 11.88 -10.76 15.47
N LEU A 359 12.00 -9.43 15.45
CA LEU A 359 11.61 -8.65 16.61
C LEU A 359 10.08 -8.79 16.82
N PRO A 360 9.61 -9.13 18.04
CA PRO A 360 8.18 -9.21 18.31
C PRO A 360 7.53 -7.84 18.18
N ASP A 361 6.46 -7.79 17.40
CA ASP A 361 5.57 -6.63 17.32
C ASP A 361 4.55 -6.65 18.47
N TYR A 362 4.10 -5.47 18.87
CA TYR A 362 3.21 -5.26 20.00
C TYR A 362 2.11 -4.26 19.64
N GLY A 363 0.99 -4.35 20.34
CA GLY A 363 -0.12 -3.44 20.12
C GLY A 363 -1.46 -4.16 20.06
N ARG A 364 -2.46 -3.45 19.54
CA ARG A 364 -3.84 -3.95 19.52
C ARG A 364 -4.10 -4.74 18.25
N ILE A 365 -4.60 -5.96 18.40
CA ILE A 365 -5.12 -6.75 17.29
C ILE A 365 -6.46 -6.17 16.86
N THR A 366 -6.50 -5.47 15.73
CA THR A 366 -7.71 -4.84 15.20
C THR A 366 -8.65 -5.83 14.51
N ALA A 367 -8.09 -6.89 13.93
CA ALA A 367 -8.85 -8.02 13.41
C ALA A 367 -8.10 -9.33 13.60
N TYR A 368 -8.82 -10.36 14.04
CA TYR A 368 -8.32 -11.72 14.17
C TYR A 368 -9.35 -12.68 13.57
N ARG A 369 -8.96 -13.39 12.51
CA ARG A 369 -9.72 -14.51 11.94
C ARG A 369 -8.81 -15.73 11.90
N SER A 370 -9.17 -16.72 12.69
CA SER A 370 -8.60 -18.05 12.60
C SER A 370 -9.12 -18.80 11.39
N ALA A 371 -8.33 -19.75 10.88
CA ALA A 371 -8.71 -20.63 9.79
C ALA A 371 -8.84 -22.07 10.31
N SER A 372 -10.01 -22.68 10.14
CA SER A 372 -10.32 -24.04 10.59
C SER A 372 -10.61 -24.94 9.38
N GLY A 373 -11.04 -26.18 9.59
CA GLY A 373 -11.35 -27.14 8.53
C GLY A 373 -10.95 -28.57 8.92
N MET A 374 -11.19 -29.52 8.01
CA MET A 374 -10.75 -30.90 8.20
C MET A 374 -9.23 -30.95 8.43
N GLY A 375 -8.78 -31.73 9.41
CA GLY A 375 -7.36 -31.93 9.68
C GLY A 375 -6.63 -30.75 10.30
N ILE A 376 -7.34 -29.72 10.80
CA ILE A 376 -6.75 -28.55 11.49
C ILE A 376 -7.14 -28.51 12.96
N ARG A 377 -6.13 -28.36 13.80
CA ARG A 377 -6.24 -28.10 15.24
C ARG A 377 -5.65 -26.74 15.58
N LEU A 378 -6.35 -25.99 16.42
CA LEU A 378 -5.93 -24.67 16.89
C LEU A 378 -5.90 -24.60 18.41
N ASP A 379 -4.73 -24.28 18.95
CA ASP A 379 -4.53 -23.99 20.37
C ASP A 379 -4.15 -22.50 20.50
N ALA A 380 -5.18 -21.67 20.68
CA ALA A 380 -5.05 -20.22 20.77
C ALA A 380 -4.49 -19.78 22.13
N GLY A 381 -3.52 -18.87 22.12
CA GLY A 381 -2.94 -18.26 23.31
C GLY A 381 -3.61 -16.94 23.64
N THR A 382 -3.04 -15.84 23.17
CA THR A 382 -3.44 -14.46 23.53
C THR A 382 -4.31 -13.78 22.46
N ALA A 383 -4.52 -14.43 21.32
CA ALA A 383 -5.07 -13.77 20.13
C ALA A 383 -6.61 -13.82 20.06
N PHE A 384 -7.23 -12.64 20.06
CA PHE A 384 -8.64 -12.41 19.73
C PHE A 384 -8.83 -10.97 19.20
N SER A 385 -9.97 -10.68 18.57
CA SER A 385 -10.24 -9.33 18.07
C SER A 385 -10.34 -8.35 19.25
N GLY A 386 -9.50 -7.32 19.25
CA GLY A 386 -9.39 -6.34 20.33
C GLY A 386 -8.30 -6.65 21.37
N ALA A 387 -7.68 -7.83 21.32
CA ALA A 387 -6.58 -8.21 22.23
C ALA A 387 -5.41 -7.22 22.14
N VAL A 388 -4.70 -7.03 23.26
CA VAL A 388 -3.48 -6.21 23.32
C VAL A 388 -2.30 -7.13 23.58
N VAL A 389 -1.38 -7.19 22.62
CA VAL A 389 -0.12 -7.92 22.75
C VAL A 389 0.87 -7.02 23.49
N THR A 390 1.35 -7.49 24.65
CA THR A 390 2.25 -6.75 25.53
C THR A 390 3.70 -7.22 25.40
N PRO A 391 4.71 -6.39 25.70
CA PRO A 391 6.13 -6.75 25.61
C PRO A 391 6.65 -7.66 26.74
N TYR A 392 5.81 -7.99 27.71
CA TYR A 392 6.24 -8.70 28.92
C TYR A 392 6.41 -10.21 28.75
N PHE A 393 5.66 -10.82 27.82
CA PHE A 393 5.56 -12.28 27.66
C PHE A 393 6.08 -12.74 26.30
N ASP A 394 5.90 -14.02 25.99
CA ASP A 394 6.19 -14.57 24.67
C ASP A 394 5.26 -14.02 23.59
N SER A 395 5.72 -14.06 22.34
CA SER A 395 5.05 -13.48 21.17
C SER A 395 3.96 -14.39 20.57
N LEU A 396 3.62 -15.50 21.23
CA LEU A 396 2.71 -16.52 20.70
C LEU A 396 1.26 -16.00 20.61
N LEU A 397 0.69 -16.11 19.40
CA LEU A 397 -0.71 -15.83 19.13
C LEU A 397 -1.55 -17.12 19.17
N VAL A 398 -1.16 -18.11 18.37
CA VAL A 398 -1.87 -19.39 18.21
C VAL A 398 -0.92 -20.47 17.70
N LYS A 399 -1.06 -21.69 18.21
CA LYS A 399 -0.45 -22.88 17.62
C LYS A 399 -1.41 -23.47 16.59
N VAL A 400 -0.88 -23.77 15.41
CA VAL A 400 -1.61 -24.38 14.31
C VAL A 400 -1.00 -25.75 14.09
N SER A 401 -1.77 -26.80 14.35
CA SER A 401 -1.37 -28.17 14.04
C SER A 401 -2.25 -28.72 12.93
N ALA A 402 -1.67 -29.48 12.01
CA ALA A 402 -2.41 -30.16 10.96
C ALA A 402 -1.97 -31.60 10.81
N ARG A 403 -2.92 -32.47 10.45
CA ARG A 403 -2.68 -33.87 10.11
C ARG A 403 -2.99 -34.14 8.65
N GLY A 404 -2.17 -34.96 8.01
CA GLY A 404 -2.38 -35.50 6.66
C GLY A 404 -1.95 -36.96 6.58
N LEU A 405 -2.15 -37.62 5.45
CA LEU A 405 -1.67 -39.00 5.24
C LEU A 405 -0.14 -39.07 5.17
N ASN A 406 0.50 -37.97 4.75
CA ASN A 406 1.94 -37.79 4.68
C ASN A 406 2.32 -36.32 4.99
N LEU A 407 3.62 -36.02 4.98
CA LEU A 407 4.14 -34.67 5.26
C LEU A 407 3.64 -33.63 4.26
N GLU A 408 3.55 -33.96 2.97
CA GLU A 408 3.11 -33.05 1.92
C GLU A 408 1.66 -32.61 2.14
N GLU A 409 0.76 -33.54 2.46
CA GLU A 409 -0.64 -33.24 2.76
C GLU A 409 -0.78 -32.42 4.06
N ALA A 410 -0.03 -32.78 5.12
CA ALA A 410 -0.03 -32.01 6.37
C ALA A 410 0.51 -30.58 6.16
N ALA A 411 1.56 -30.41 5.36
CA ALA A 411 2.13 -29.13 4.97
C ALA A 411 1.14 -28.30 4.15
N GLY A 412 0.45 -28.90 3.18
CA GLY A 412 -0.61 -28.25 2.40
C GLY A 412 -1.79 -27.79 3.27
N HIS A 413 -2.20 -28.59 4.26
CA HIS A 413 -3.19 -28.19 5.25
C HIS A 413 -2.74 -26.97 6.07
N ILE A 414 -1.48 -26.93 6.53
CA ILE A 414 -0.91 -25.77 7.22
C ILE A 414 -0.82 -24.56 6.29
N GLU A 415 -0.31 -24.72 5.07
CA GLU A 415 -0.16 -23.63 4.10
C GLU A 415 -1.52 -22.95 3.85
N ARG A 416 -2.55 -23.73 3.52
CA ARG A 416 -3.91 -23.24 3.32
C ARG A 416 -4.45 -22.55 4.58
N CYS A 417 -4.18 -23.09 5.77
CA CYS A 417 -4.56 -22.46 7.03
C CYS A 417 -3.92 -21.08 7.19
N LEU A 418 -2.60 -21.01 7.02
CA LEU A 418 -1.81 -19.78 7.14
C LEU A 418 -2.19 -18.73 6.08
N GLN A 419 -2.53 -19.16 4.87
CA GLN A 419 -3.04 -18.28 3.80
C GLN A 419 -4.44 -17.73 4.10
N GLU A 420 -5.28 -18.46 4.85
CA GLU A 420 -6.61 -18.02 5.27
C GLU A 420 -6.60 -17.14 6.52
N PHE A 421 -5.59 -17.28 7.38
CA PHE A 421 -5.44 -16.47 8.58
C PHE A 421 -5.45 -14.97 8.26
N ARG A 422 -6.19 -14.20 9.06
CA ARG A 422 -6.18 -12.73 8.94
C ARG A 422 -5.93 -12.13 10.32
N VAL A 423 -4.69 -11.71 10.53
CA VAL A 423 -4.27 -10.91 11.69
C VAL A 423 -3.95 -9.50 11.21
N ARG A 424 -4.49 -8.50 11.91
CA ARG A 424 -4.28 -7.06 11.65
C ARG A 424 -4.03 -6.32 12.96
N GLY A 425 -3.28 -5.23 12.87
CA GLY A 425 -2.87 -4.42 14.02
C GLY A 425 -1.49 -4.77 14.57
N VAL A 426 -0.99 -5.98 14.30
CA VAL A 426 0.39 -6.42 14.56
C VAL A 426 0.91 -7.23 13.37
N LYS A 427 2.24 -7.22 13.17
CA LYS A 427 2.95 -8.12 12.26
C LYS A 427 2.93 -9.55 12.76
N THR A 428 3.21 -10.50 11.87
CA THR A 428 3.22 -11.93 12.17
C THR A 428 4.28 -12.66 11.36
N ASN A 429 4.80 -13.76 11.89
CA ASN A 429 5.72 -14.66 11.19
C ASN A 429 5.10 -15.54 10.09
N ILE A 430 3.79 -15.38 9.79
CA ILE A 430 3.05 -16.18 8.78
C ILE A 430 3.74 -16.28 7.42
N PRO A 431 4.24 -15.18 6.79
CA PRO A 431 4.90 -15.29 5.48
C PRO A 431 6.11 -16.23 5.49
N PHE A 432 6.91 -16.16 6.55
CA PHE A 432 8.05 -17.04 6.76
C PHE A 432 7.63 -18.50 6.92
N LEU A 433 6.58 -18.77 7.71
CA LEU A 433 6.05 -20.12 7.88
C LEU A 433 5.55 -20.71 6.55
N ILE A 434 4.89 -19.92 5.69
CA ILE A 434 4.45 -20.37 4.36
C ILE A 434 5.65 -20.75 3.50
N ASN A 435 6.66 -19.87 3.40
CA ASN A 435 7.89 -20.16 2.63
C ASN A 435 8.57 -21.44 3.14
N LEU A 436 8.58 -21.65 4.46
CA LEU A 436 9.18 -22.81 5.09
C LEU A 436 8.46 -24.11 4.76
N VAL A 437 7.14 -24.20 5.02
CA VAL A 437 6.39 -25.46 4.84
C VAL A 437 6.22 -25.87 3.38
N THR A 438 6.41 -24.92 2.45
CA THR A 438 6.38 -25.17 1.00
C THR A 438 7.78 -25.38 0.41
N HIS A 439 8.84 -25.28 1.20
CA HIS A 439 10.21 -25.45 0.71
C HIS A 439 10.48 -26.91 0.31
N PRO A 440 11.13 -27.16 -0.86
CA PRO A 440 11.39 -28.53 -1.33
C PRO A 440 12.13 -29.42 -0.34
N ASP A 441 13.14 -28.89 0.37
CA ASP A 441 13.89 -29.69 1.37
C ASP A 441 13.05 -30.04 2.61
N PHE A 442 12.10 -29.17 2.98
CA PHE A 442 11.17 -29.46 4.07
C PHE A 442 10.21 -30.58 3.69
N LEU A 443 9.57 -30.46 2.52
CA LEU A 443 8.66 -31.49 1.99
C LEU A 443 9.38 -32.84 1.76
N ALA A 444 10.66 -32.79 1.37
CA ALA A 444 11.50 -33.97 1.23
C ALA A 444 12.04 -34.51 2.57
N GLY A 445 11.69 -33.93 3.73
CA GLY A 445 12.13 -34.40 5.05
C GLY A 445 13.65 -34.37 5.26
N LYS A 446 14.35 -33.44 4.61
CA LYS A 446 15.83 -33.33 4.63
C LYS A 446 16.37 -32.28 5.61
N CYS A 447 15.49 -31.61 6.35
CA CYS A 447 15.88 -30.53 7.25
C CYS A 447 16.82 -31.01 8.36
N THR A 448 17.86 -30.22 8.62
CA THR A 448 18.73 -30.31 9.80
C THR A 448 18.48 -29.11 10.71
N THR A 449 19.08 -29.10 11.90
CA THR A 449 19.06 -27.97 12.85
C THR A 449 19.59 -26.65 12.28
N ARG A 450 20.24 -26.67 11.10
CA ARG A 450 20.79 -25.50 10.42
C ARG A 450 19.99 -25.06 9.19
N PHE A 451 18.93 -25.78 8.83
CA PHE A 451 18.15 -25.54 7.62
C PHE A 451 17.73 -24.07 7.44
N ILE A 452 17.17 -23.43 8.48
CA ILE A 452 16.74 -22.02 8.39
C ILE A 452 17.95 -21.09 8.21
N ASP A 453 19.05 -21.34 8.92
CA ASP A 453 20.25 -20.52 8.88
C ASP A 453 21.00 -20.63 7.53
N GLU A 454 20.83 -21.75 6.81
CA GLU A 454 21.48 -22.05 5.52
C GLU A 454 20.60 -21.76 4.29
N THR A 455 19.35 -21.30 4.49
CA THR A 455 18.38 -21.12 3.39
C THR A 455 17.89 -19.66 3.29
N PRO A 456 18.64 -18.75 2.64
CA PRO A 456 18.26 -17.33 2.53
C PRO A 456 16.93 -17.09 1.83
N SER A 457 16.51 -17.96 0.91
CA SER A 457 15.26 -17.83 0.15
C SER A 457 14.01 -17.90 1.03
N LEU A 458 14.10 -18.43 2.26
CA LEU A 458 12.98 -18.38 3.22
C LEU A 458 12.56 -16.95 3.60
N PHE A 459 13.45 -15.98 3.36
CA PHE A 459 13.28 -14.57 3.72
C PHE A 459 12.84 -13.70 2.53
N ASP A 460 12.61 -14.30 1.36
CA ASP A 460 12.08 -13.60 0.20
C ASP A 460 10.55 -13.52 0.31
N PHE A 461 10.05 -12.38 0.77
CA PHE A 461 8.62 -12.16 0.98
C PHE A 461 7.99 -11.36 -0.16
N PRO A 462 6.85 -11.79 -0.73
CA PRO A 462 6.14 -11.00 -1.72
C PRO A 462 5.52 -9.76 -1.06
N VAL A 463 5.63 -8.61 -1.74
CA VAL A 463 5.02 -7.35 -1.28
C VAL A 463 3.49 -7.49 -1.26
N ARG A 464 2.89 -7.53 -0.07
CA ARG A 464 1.43 -7.62 0.10
C ARG A 464 0.76 -6.35 -0.45
N ARG A 465 -0.13 -6.52 -1.43
CA ARG A 465 -0.92 -5.42 -2.01
C ARG A 465 -2.10 -5.06 -1.09
N ASP A 466 -1.90 -4.12 -0.17
CA ASP A 466 -2.92 -3.69 0.80
C ASP A 466 -3.93 -2.67 0.22
N ARG A 467 -4.54 -3.00 -0.92
CA ARG A 467 -5.36 -2.06 -1.70
C ARG A 467 -6.61 -1.57 -0.97
N ALA A 468 -7.30 -2.47 -0.26
CA ALA A 468 -8.52 -2.10 0.45
C ALA A 468 -8.25 -1.13 1.60
N THR A 469 -7.21 -1.37 2.40
CA THR A 469 -6.83 -0.47 3.50
C THR A 469 -6.46 0.91 2.99
N ARG A 470 -5.68 0.99 1.90
CA ARG A 470 -5.29 2.27 1.28
C ARG A 470 -6.49 3.08 0.76
N LEU A 471 -7.50 2.42 0.20
CA LEU A 471 -8.75 3.07 -0.20
C LEU A 471 -9.55 3.55 1.01
N LEU A 472 -9.64 2.74 2.08
CA LEU A 472 -10.29 3.17 3.33
C LEU A 472 -9.57 4.36 3.96
N GLU A 473 -8.23 4.43 3.90
CA GLU A 473 -7.45 5.59 4.34
C GLU A 473 -7.76 6.85 3.55
N TYR A 474 -7.94 6.74 2.23
CA TYR A 474 -8.37 7.87 1.41
C TYR A 474 -9.76 8.35 1.79
N LEU A 475 -10.74 7.44 1.86
CA LEU A 475 -12.11 7.76 2.24
C LEU A 475 -12.16 8.37 3.65
N ALA A 476 -11.40 7.82 4.60
CA ALA A 476 -11.30 8.35 5.95
C ALA A 476 -10.69 9.76 6.00
N ASP A 477 -9.66 10.05 5.20
CA ASP A 477 -9.09 11.41 5.09
C ASP A 477 -10.11 12.39 4.52
N VAL A 478 -10.86 12.00 3.49
CA VAL A 478 -11.93 12.85 2.93
C VAL A 478 -13.06 13.09 3.93
N ILE A 479 -13.47 12.06 4.69
CA ILE A 479 -14.53 12.18 5.71
C ILE A 479 -14.10 13.10 6.86
N VAL A 480 -12.86 12.95 7.36
CA VAL A 480 -12.37 13.72 8.52
C VAL A 480 -11.96 15.13 8.14
N ASN A 481 -11.20 15.29 7.05
CA ASN A 481 -10.54 16.54 6.71
C ASN A 481 -11.23 17.32 5.57
N GLY A 482 -12.18 16.69 4.87
CA GLY A 482 -12.77 17.20 3.64
C GLY A 482 -11.82 17.09 2.44
N ASN A 483 -12.38 17.08 1.23
CA ASN A 483 -11.60 17.18 0.01
C ASN A 483 -11.36 18.66 -0.35
N PRO A 484 -10.09 19.12 -0.49
CA PRO A 484 -9.79 20.51 -0.82
C PRO A 484 -10.43 21.03 -2.11
N LEU A 485 -10.77 20.15 -3.05
CA LEU A 485 -11.40 20.52 -4.32
C LEU A 485 -12.83 21.06 -4.15
N VAL A 486 -13.56 20.58 -3.14
CA VAL A 486 -14.99 20.87 -2.95
C VAL A 486 -15.30 21.47 -1.57
N LYS A 487 -14.29 21.66 -0.73
CA LYS A 487 -14.45 22.27 0.59
C LYS A 487 -15.06 23.67 0.46
N GLY A 488 -16.22 23.88 1.10
CA GLY A 488 -16.95 25.15 1.04
C GLY A 488 -17.70 25.40 -0.27
N ARG A 489 -17.81 24.40 -1.16
CA ARG A 489 -18.54 24.48 -2.43
C ARG A 489 -19.88 23.72 -2.33
N PRO A 490 -20.82 23.91 -3.28
CA PRO A 490 -22.04 23.11 -3.34
C PRO A 490 -21.75 21.60 -3.38
N VAL A 491 -22.52 20.82 -2.64
CA VAL A 491 -22.46 19.35 -2.67
C VAL A 491 -23.13 18.79 -3.92
N ALA A 492 -22.79 17.56 -4.29
CA ALA A 492 -23.40 16.84 -5.40
C ALA A 492 -24.92 16.75 -5.24
N ALA A 493 -25.66 17.19 -6.26
CA ALA A 493 -27.12 17.08 -6.30
C ALA A 493 -27.59 15.62 -6.36
N ARG A 494 -26.75 14.72 -6.88
CA ARG A 494 -27.00 13.28 -6.98
C ARG A 494 -25.85 12.47 -6.41
N ARG A 495 -26.18 11.43 -5.65
CA ARG A 495 -25.21 10.43 -5.15
C ARG A 495 -25.44 9.01 -5.67
N LEU A 496 -26.62 8.73 -6.23
CA LEU A 496 -26.93 7.44 -6.84
C LEU A 496 -26.16 7.27 -8.16
N PRO A 497 -25.75 6.04 -8.54
CA PRO A 497 -25.16 5.78 -9.85
C PRO A 497 -26.01 6.34 -10.99
N ALA A 498 -25.37 6.89 -12.02
CA ALA A 498 -26.07 7.34 -13.23
C ALA A 498 -26.70 6.13 -13.96
N PRO A 499 -27.95 6.23 -14.43
CA PRO A 499 -28.62 5.13 -15.10
C PRO A 499 -27.97 4.85 -16.45
N LEU A 500 -27.50 3.63 -16.67
CA LEU A 500 -26.92 3.22 -17.94
C LEU A 500 -28.02 2.92 -18.98
N PRO A 501 -27.77 3.22 -20.27
CA PRO A 501 -28.64 2.75 -21.35
C PRO A 501 -28.77 1.22 -21.35
N GLU A 502 -29.96 0.71 -21.66
CA GLU A 502 -30.16 -0.73 -21.86
C GLU A 502 -29.54 -1.16 -23.20
N LEU A 503 -28.66 -2.15 -23.17
CA LEU A 503 -27.98 -2.66 -24.36
C LEU A 503 -28.39 -4.12 -24.63
N THR A 504 -28.67 -4.42 -25.89
CA THR A 504 -28.72 -5.82 -26.36
C THR A 504 -27.31 -6.25 -26.75
N ILE A 505 -26.84 -7.39 -26.25
CA ILE A 505 -25.50 -7.90 -26.57
C ILE A 505 -25.44 -8.21 -28.07
N ALA A 506 -24.66 -7.42 -28.80
CA ALA A 506 -24.42 -7.57 -30.23
C ALA A 506 -22.95 -7.29 -30.54
N ALA A 507 -22.47 -7.72 -31.71
CA ALA A 507 -21.13 -7.37 -32.16
C ALA A 507 -21.03 -5.84 -32.37
N PRO A 508 -19.86 -5.21 -32.07
CA PRO A 508 -19.64 -3.80 -32.39
C PRO A 508 -19.92 -3.49 -33.86
N GLN A 509 -20.63 -2.39 -34.12
CA GLN A 509 -20.87 -1.95 -35.49
C GLN A 509 -19.59 -1.38 -36.11
N HIS A 510 -19.46 -1.44 -37.43
CA HIS A 510 -18.37 -0.76 -38.14
C HIS A 510 -18.54 0.76 -37.99
N GLY A 511 -17.49 1.44 -37.52
CA GLY A 511 -17.47 2.89 -37.37
C GLY A 511 -16.33 3.54 -38.15
N THR A 512 -16.11 4.83 -37.93
CA THR A 512 -15.08 5.62 -38.61
C THR A 512 -13.66 5.13 -38.35
N ARG A 513 -13.39 4.54 -37.18
CA ARG A 513 -12.06 3.96 -36.89
C ARG A 513 -11.79 2.72 -37.70
N THR A 514 -12.79 1.83 -37.84
CA THR A 514 -12.69 0.66 -38.72
C THR A 514 -12.32 1.10 -40.14
N ARG A 515 -13.00 2.15 -40.63
CA ARG A 515 -12.75 2.73 -41.95
C ARG A 515 -11.36 3.36 -42.09
N LEU A 516 -10.85 4.04 -41.07
CA LEU A 516 -9.48 4.56 -41.07
C LEU A 516 -8.46 3.42 -41.18
N LEU A 517 -8.63 2.34 -40.41
CA LEU A 517 -7.72 1.20 -40.44
C LEU A 517 -7.71 0.49 -41.79
N GLU A 518 -8.84 0.47 -42.50
CA GLU A 518 -8.95 -0.09 -43.86
C GLU A 518 -8.29 0.80 -44.94
N LEU A 519 -8.44 2.13 -44.82
CA LEU A 519 -8.06 3.06 -45.89
C LEU A 519 -6.68 3.71 -45.70
N GLY A 520 -6.21 3.84 -44.46
CA GLY A 520 -5.14 4.77 -44.10
C GLY A 520 -5.59 6.24 -44.11
N PRO A 521 -4.84 7.16 -43.50
CA PRO A 521 -5.29 8.53 -43.21
C PRO A 521 -5.55 9.38 -44.47
N GLU A 522 -4.72 9.24 -45.52
CA GLU A 522 -4.87 10.00 -46.77
C GLU A 522 -6.17 9.67 -47.52
N LYS A 523 -6.40 8.37 -47.78
CA LYS A 523 -7.62 7.90 -48.46
C LYS A 523 -8.86 8.09 -47.59
N PHE A 524 -8.71 7.97 -46.27
CA PHE A 524 -9.76 8.28 -45.32
C PHE A 524 -10.18 9.76 -45.42
N SER A 525 -9.22 10.69 -45.46
CA SER A 525 -9.50 12.13 -45.65
C SER A 525 -10.24 12.41 -46.96
N GLN A 526 -9.81 11.81 -48.07
CA GLN A 526 -10.50 11.92 -49.36
C GLN A 526 -11.93 11.37 -49.29
N TRP A 527 -12.13 10.23 -48.63
CA TRP A 527 -13.45 9.65 -48.40
C TRP A 527 -14.36 10.59 -47.60
N VAL A 528 -13.87 11.20 -46.51
CA VAL A 528 -14.61 12.20 -45.73
C VAL A 528 -15.01 13.38 -46.62
N ARG A 529 -14.08 13.90 -47.43
CA ARG A 529 -14.33 15.05 -48.31
C ARG A 529 -15.46 14.82 -49.31
N GLN A 530 -15.67 13.57 -49.73
CA GLN A 530 -16.67 13.16 -50.72
C GLN A 530 -18.05 12.89 -50.11
N GLN A 531 -18.16 12.77 -48.79
CA GLN A 531 -19.45 12.51 -48.15
C GLN A 531 -20.37 13.73 -48.23
N LYS A 532 -21.67 13.48 -48.42
CA LYS A 532 -22.72 14.51 -48.38
C LYS A 532 -23.23 14.76 -46.97
N GLN A 533 -23.29 13.70 -46.15
CA GLN A 533 -23.71 13.78 -44.76
C GLN A 533 -22.77 14.69 -43.95
N LEU A 534 -23.33 15.38 -42.97
CA LEU A 534 -22.54 16.09 -41.98
C LEU A 534 -22.03 15.09 -40.93
N PHE A 535 -20.73 15.10 -40.69
CA PHE A 535 -20.14 14.34 -39.59
C PHE A 535 -20.14 15.12 -38.29
N ILE A 536 -20.28 14.42 -37.17
CA ILE A 536 -20.26 15.01 -35.83
C ILE A 536 -19.11 14.43 -35.00
N THR A 537 -18.31 15.31 -34.41
CA THR A 537 -17.36 14.97 -33.34
C THR A 537 -18.00 15.25 -31.99
N ASP A 538 -18.06 14.24 -31.12
CA ASP A 538 -18.51 14.42 -29.73
C ASP A 538 -17.37 14.93 -28.84
N THR A 539 -17.56 16.09 -28.21
CA THR A 539 -16.58 16.74 -27.32
C THR A 539 -16.89 16.55 -25.83
N THR A 540 -17.93 15.77 -25.50
CA THR A 540 -18.45 15.60 -24.14
C THR A 540 -17.36 15.16 -23.15
N MET A 541 -16.49 14.23 -23.56
CA MET A 541 -15.42 13.67 -22.73
C MET A 541 -14.13 14.53 -22.65
N ARG A 542 -14.06 15.68 -23.33
CA ARG A 542 -12.90 16.59 -23.29
C ARG A 542 -13.31 18.06 -23.15
N ASP A 543 -13.72 18.73 -24.23
CA ASP A 543 -13.89 20.19 -24.21
C ASP A 543 -15.11 20.63 -23.42
N ALA A 544 -16.17 19.83 -23.42
CA ALA A 544 -17.41 20.18 -22.75
C ALA A 544 -17.23 20.32 -21.24
N HIS A 545 -16.73 19.27 -20.58
CA HIS A 545 -16.45 19.34 -19.14
C HIS A 545 -15.25 20.22 -18.81
N GLN A 546 -14.32 20.45 -19.76
CA GLN A 546 -13.29 21.47 -19.59
C GLN A 546 -13.89 22.88 -19.50
N SER A 547 -14.96 23.15 -20.26
CA SER A 547 -15.63 24.44 -20.30
C SER A 547 -16.64 24.64 -19.17
N LEU A 548 -17.39 23.60 -18.82
CA LEU A 548 -18.50 23.67 -17.86
C LEU A 548 -18.14 23.25 -16.43
N LEU A 549 -17.19 22.32 -16.29
CA LEU A 549 -16.91 21.60 -15.03
C LEU A 549 -15.43 21.67 -14.65
N ALA A 550 -14.70 22.69 -15.13
CA ALA A 550 -13.27 22.88 -14.88
C ALA A 550 -12.43 21.60 -15.12
N THR A 551 -12.77 20.82 -16.14
CA THR A 551 -12.08 19.57 -16.52
C THR A 551 -12.14 18.47 -15.45
N ARG A 552 -13.12 18.50 -14.54
CA ARG A 552 -13.17 17.57 -13.40
C ARG A 552 -13.86 16.24 -13.68
N MET A 553 -14.36 16.00 -14.89
CA MET A 553 -15.00 14.72 -15.20
C MET A 553 -13.99 13.56 -15.13
N ARG A 554 -14.35 12.53 -14.36
CA ARG A 554 -13.48 11.43 -13.93
C ARG A 554 -13.57 10.25 -14.89
N SER A 555 -12.52 9.44 -14.92
CA SER A 555 -12.51 8.21 -15.73
C SER A 555 -13.62 7.24 -15.32
N PHE A 556 -14.01 7.23 -14.04
CA PHE A 556 -15.12 6.41 -13.53
C PHE A 556 -16.41 6.59 -14.37
N ASP A 557 -16.86 7.83 -14.50
CA ASP A 557 -18.11 8.14 -15.21
C ASP A 557 -17.97 8.00 -16.73
N MET A 558 -16.77 8.24 -17.29
CA MET A 558 -16.52 8.00 -18.72
C MET A 558 -16.54 6.50 -19.06
N LEU A 559 -15.93 5.68 -18.21
CA LEU A 559 -15.79 4.24 -18.44
C LEU A 559 -17.09 3.48 -18.24
N ALA A 560 -17.96 3.94 -17.34
CA ALA A 560 -19.25 3.30 -17.09
C ALA A 560 -20.15 3.29 -18.34
N VAL A 561 -20.17 4.38 -19.12
CA VAL A 561 -20.98 4.47 -20.36
C VAL A 561 -20.24 4.04 -21.62
N ALA A 562 -18.94 3.73 -21.54
CA ALA A 562 -18.10 3.49 -22.71
C ALA A 562 -18.65 2.41 -23.66
N ASN A 563 -19.11 1.27 -23.13
CA ASN A 563 -19.72 0.22 -23.96
C ASN A 563 -20.98 0.69 -24.68
N SER A 564 -21.72 1.65 -24.11
CA SER A 564 -22.92 2.20 -24.77
C SER A 564 -22.53 3.00 -26.02
N TYR A 565 -21.42 3.74 -26.01
CA TYR A 565 -20.94 4.47 -27.19
C TYR A 565 -20.66 3.54 -28.38
N THR A 566 -20.05 2.38 -28.12
CA THR A 566 -19.74 1.36 -29.13
C THR A 566 -20.98 0.90 -29.93
N HIS A 567 -22.15 0.87 -29.29
CA HIS A 567 -23.38 0.34 -29.90
C HIS A 567 -24.38 1.44 -30.29
N LEU A 568 -24.45 2.53 -29.52
CA LEU A 568 -25.44 3.59 -29.67
C LEU A 568 -24.92 4.77 -30.50
N ALA A 569 -23.60 4.93 -30.62
CA ALA A 569 -22.97 6.11 -31.23
C ALA A 569 -21.85 5.74 -32.22
N ALA A 570 -21.90 4.54 -32.82
CA ALA A 570 -20.90 4.07 -33.77
C ALA A 570 -20.74 4.95 -35.03
N GLY A 571 -21.78 5.72 -35.38
CA GLY A 571 -21.78 6.64 -36.52
C GLY A 571 -21.12 8.00 -36.25
N LEU A 572 -20.68 8.29 -35.02
CA LEU A 572 -19.91 9.50 -34.73
C LEU A 572 -18.63 9.52 -35.56
N PHE A 573 -18.20 10.71 -35.98
CA PHE A 573 -16.94 10.85 -36.69
C PHE A 573 -15.76 10.56 -35.78
N SER A 574 -15.69 11.28 -34.67
CA SER A 574 -14.73 11.03 -33.60
C SER A 574 -15.35 11.36 -32.25
N MET A 575 -14.70 10.85 -31.20
CA MET A 575 -14.89 11.32 -29.84
C MET A 575 -13.61 12.05 -29.44
N GLU A 576 -13.75 13.32 -29.09
CA GLU A 576 -12.66 14.06 -28.47
C GLU A 576 -12.62 13.73 -26.97
N VAL A 577 -11.62 12.92 -26.59
CA VAL A 577 -11.54 12.33 -25.25
C VAL A 577 -10.27 12.72 -24.49
N TRP A 578 -9.33 13.41 -25.15
CA TRP A 578 -7.97 13.59 -24.65
C TRP A 578 -7.30 14.89 -25.10
N GLY A 579 -6.15 15.20 -24.49
CA GLY A 579 -5.44 16.46 -24.73
C GLY A 579 -6.10 17.65 -24.03
N GLY A 580 -5.71 18.87 -24.41
CA GLY A 580 -6.09 20.07 -23.66
C GLY A 580 -5.68 19.98 -22.17
N ALA A 581 -6.57 20.39 -21.26
CA ALA A 581 -6.27 20.39 -19.82
C ALA A 581 -6.42 19.02 -19.13
N THR A 582 -6.94 18.00 -19.83
CA THR A 582 -7.27 16.70 -19.23
C THR A 582 -6.05 15.94 -18.71
N PHE A 583 -4.91 16.06 -19.38
CA PHE A 583 -3.69 15.35 -19.03
C PHE A 583 -3.15 15.76 -17.66
N ASP A 584 -2.96 17.06 -17.42
CA ASP A 584 -2.55 17.60 -16.11
C ASP A 584 -3.63 17.42 -15.05
N THR A 585 -4.89 17.76 -15.38
CA THR A 585 -5.98 17.76 -14.39
C THR A 585 -6.25 16.37 -13.82
N SER A 586 -6.18 15.32 -14.64
CA SER A 586 -6.36 13.95 -14.18
C SER A 586 -5.36 13.58 -13.09
N MET A 587 -4.07 13.85 -13.29
CA MET A 587 -3.03 13.56 -12.29
C MET A 587 -3.08 14.52 -11.10
N ARG A 588 -3.17 15.82 -11.37
CA ARG A 588 -3.06 16.88 -10.35
C ARG A 588 -4.24 16.88 -9.39
N PHE A 589 -5.46 16.85 -9.93
CA PHE A 589 -6.67 17.05 -9.14
C PHE A 589 -7.43 15.75 -8.93
N LEU A 590 -7.62 14.95 -9.99
CA LEU A 590 -8.43 13.73 -9.91
C LEU A 590 -7.64 12.52 -9.38
N LYS A 591 -6.32 12.66 -9.26
CA LYS A 591 -5.39 11.62 -8.79
C LYS A 591 -5.51 10.31 -9.57
N GLU A 592 -5.71 10.42 -10.89
CA GLU A 592 -5.81 9.30 -11.81
C GLU A 592 -4.90 9.48 -13.03
N CYS A 593 -4.52 8.37 -13.67
CA CYS A 593 -3.60 8.40 -14.80
C CYS A 593 -4.37 8.68 -16.11
N PRO A 594 -3.98 9.71 -16.90
CA PRO A 594 -4.63 10.00 -18.17
C PRO A 594 -4.45 8.86 -19.18
N TRP A 595 -3.32 8.16 -19.14
CA TRP A 595 -3.05 7.02 -20.03
C TRP A 595 -3.94 5.82 -19.72
N ASP A 596 -4.16 5.53 -18.43
CA ASP A 596 -5.08 4.46 -18.02
C ASP A 596 -6.51 4.77 -18.50
N ARG A 597 -6.92 6.04 -18.46
CA ARG A 597 -8.21 6.50 -19.03
C ARG A 597 -8.28 6.21 -20.53
N LEU A 598 -7.27 6.61 -21.30
CA LEU A 598 -7.22 6.43 -22.75
C LEU A 598 -7.28 4.94 -23.13
N LEU A 599 -6.43 4.12 -22.54
CA LEU A 599 -6.37 2.68 -22.85
C LEU A 599 -7.70 1.98 -22.55
N LYS A 600 -8.27 2.21 -21.37
CA LYS A 600 -9.52 1.55 -20.94
C LYS A 600 -10.71 2.02 -21.78
N LEU A 601 -10.76 3.30 -22.15
CA LEU A 601 -11.75 3.80 -23.10
C LEU A 601 -11.57 3.15 -24.46
N ARG A 602 -10.32 2.99 -24.93
CA ARG A 602 -10.04 2.44 -26.24
C ARG A 602 -10.41 0.96 -26.34
N GLU A 603 -10.13 0.19 -25.30
CA GLU A 603 -10.54 -1.21 -25.17
C GLU A 603 -12.06 -1.37 -25.29
N ARG A 604 -12.83 -0.49 -24.63
CA ARG A 604 -14.30 -0.53 -24.60
C ARG A 604 -14.96 0.06 -25.84
N ILE A 605 -14.30 1.01 -26.50
CA ILE A 605 -14.78 1.72 -27.71
C ILE A 605 -13.82 1.47 -28.87
N PRO A 606 -13.89 0.32 -29.56
CA PRO A 606 -12.92 -0.04 -30.58
C PRO A 606 -13.20 0.56 -31.97
N ASN A 607 -14.41 1.09 -32.22
CA ASN A 607 -14.94 1.38 -33.56
C ASN A 607 -15.09 2.87 -33.92
N VAL A 608 -14.99 3.79 -32.96
CA VAL A 608 -15.08 5.25 -33.19
C VAL A 608 -13.68 5.88 -33.08
N LEU A 609 -13.36 6.86 -33.92
CA LEU A 609 -12.06 7.56 -33.84
C LEU A 609 -11.91 8.27 -32.49
N PHE A 610 -10.73 8.18 -31.87
CA PHE A 610 -10.38 9.03 -30.75
C PHE A 610 -9.56 10.23 -31.23
N GLN A 611 -10.04 11.39 -30.84
CA GLN A 611 -9.45 12.67 -31.13
C GLN A 611 -8.83 13.27 -29.88
N MET A 612 -7.69 13.95 -30.06
CA MET A 612 -7.10 14.80 -29.04
C MET A 612 -6.76 16.20 -29.54
N LEU A 613 -6.80 17.17 -28.63
CA LEU A 613 -6.26 18.51 -28.87
C LEU A 613 -4.77 18.54 -28.49
N LEU A 614 -3.90 18.82 -29.45
CA LEU A 614 -2.45 18.88 -29.31
C LEU A 614 -1.94 20.29 -29.60
N ARG A 615 -1.22 20.89 -28.65
CA ARG A 615 -0.51 22.15 -28.88
C ARG A 615 0.85 21.88 -29.50
N ALA A 616 1.15 22.55 -30.60
CA ALA A 616 2.31 22.26 -31.45
C ALA A 616 3.67 22.19 -30.72
N SER A 617 4.04 23.24 -29.97
CA SER A 617 5.37 23.33 -29.34
C SER A 617 5.47 22.67 -27.97
N ASN A 618 4.33 22.35 -27.34
CA ASN A 618 4.29 21.96 -25.94
C ASN A 618 3.55 20.62 -25.71
N ALA A 619 3.07 19.97 -26.77
CA ALA A 619 2.16 18.82 -26.72
C ALA A 619 0.92 19.10 -25.83
N VAL A 620 0.95 18.65 -24.58
CA VAL A 620 -0.08 18.87 -23.56
C VAL A 620 0.43 19.62 -22.33
N GLY A 621 1.72 19.98 -22.30
CA GLY A 621 2.38 20.65 -21.18
C GLY A 621 2.31 22.19 -21.21
N TYR A 622 2.74 22.88 -20.15
CA TYR A 622 2.59 24.36 -20.03
C TYR A 622 3.79 25.17 -20.55
N THR A 623 4.93 24.55 -20.83
CA THR A 623 6.15 25.19 -21.35
C THR A 623 6.57 24.55 -22.67
N ASN A 624 7.51 25.15 -23.40
CA ASN A 624 8.09 24.53 -24.59
C ASN A 624 8.92 23.32 -24.20
N TYR A 625 8.92 22.30 -25.06
CA TYR A 625 9.75 21.11 -24.89
C TYR A 625 10.68 20.93 -26.08
N PRO A 626 11.82 20.26 -25.88
CA PRO A 626 12.68 19.83 -26.98
C PRO A 626 11.95 18.91 -27.95
N ASP A 627 12.37 18.91 -29.21
CA ASP A 627 11.66 18.23 -30.30
C ASP A 627 11.46 16.73 -30.07
N ASN A 628 12.44 16.07 -29.45
CA ASN A 628 12.38 14.64 -29.16
C ASN A 628 11.27 14.28 -28.17
N VAL A 629 10.90 15.19 -27.26
CA VAL A 629 9.78 15.00 -26.32
C VAL A 629 8.45 15.04 -27.05
N VAL A 630 8.25 16.05 -27.92
CA VAL A 630 7.01 16.20 -28.70
C VAL A 630 6.81 15.00 -29.63
N ARG A 631 7.86 14.59 -30.36
CA ARG A 631 7.82 13.41 -31.23
C ARG A 631 7.50 12.12 -30.46
N ALA A 632 8.17 11.89 -29.33
CA ALA A 632 7.91 10.71 -28.51
C ALA A 632 6.50 10.70 -27.93
N PHE A 633 5.98 11.86 -27.50
CA PHE A 633 4.62 11.98 -27.00
C PHE A 633 3.55 11.66 -28.06
N VAL A 634 3.71 12.20 -29.28
CA VAL A 634 2.79 11.91 -30.40
C VAL A 634 2.81 10.41 -30.73
N LYS A 635 4.00 9.83 -30.87
CA LYS A 635 4.18 8.40 -31.15
C LYS A 635 3.49 7.52 -30.10
N GLU A 636 3.72 7.79 -28.82
CA GLU A 636 3.12 7.01 -27.72
C GLU A 636 1.60 7.22 -27.63
N SER A 637 1.11 8.43 -27.91
CA SER A 637 -0.33 8.74 -27.95
C SER A 637 -1.04 7.98 -29.06
N ALA A 638 -0.43 7.92 -30.26
CA ALA A 638 -0.95 7.14 -31.37
C ALA A 638 -0.95 5.64 -31.06
N ALA A 639 0.16 5.12 -30.51
CA ALA A 639 0.27 3.72 -30.09
C ALA A 639 -0.74 3.34 -28.99
N SER A 640 -1.12 4.31 -28.14
CA SER A 640 -2.12 4.13 -27.08
C SER A 640 -3.57 4.26 -27.57
N GLY A 641 -3.80 4.61 -28.84
CA GLY A 641 -5.12 4.59 -29.47
C GLY A 641 -5.73 5.94 -29.84
N ILE A 642 -4.97 7.05 -29.80
CA ILE A 642 -5.39 8.30 -30.45
C ILE A 642 -5.26 8.13 -31.97
N ASP A 643 -6.36 8.38 -32.69
CA ASP A 643 -6.42 8.22 -34.14
C ASP A 643 -6.33 9.58 -34.88
N LEU A 644 -6.77 10.68 -34.24
CA LEU A 644 -6.80 12.03 -34.82
C LEU A 644 -6.17 13.06 -33.86
N PHE A 645 -5.16 13.78 -34.34
CA PHE A 645 -4.50 14.85 -33.62
C PHE A 645 -4.90 16.20 -34.21
N ARG A 646 -5.68 16.97 -33.44
CA ARG A 646 -5.97 18.37 -33.75
C ARG A 646 -4.80 19.23 -33.28
N VAL A 647 -3.91 19.55 -34.22
CA VAL A 647 -2.69 20.33 -33.96
C VAL A 647 -3.00 21.81 -34.12
N PHE A 648 -2.72 22.61 -33.09
CA PHE A 648 -2.87 24.07 -33.15
C PHE A 648 -1.66 24.80 -32.55
N ASP A 649 -1.48 26.05 -32.96
CA ASP A 649 -0.57 27.00 -32.35
C ASP A 649 -1.36 28.18 -31.75
N PRO A 650 -1.02 28.67 -30.55
CA PRO A 650 -1.80 29.71 -29.89
C PRO A 650 -1.75 31.09 -30.57
N LEU A 651 -0.87 31.28 -31.57
CA LEU A 651 -0.71 32.50 -32.35
C LEU A 651 -0.87 32.24 -33.87
N ASN A 652 -1.37 31.06 -34.26
CA ASN A 652 -1.47 30.61 -35.66
C ASN A 652 -0.12 30.62 -36.41
N TRP A 653 0.97 30.33 -35.71
CA TRP A 653 2.31 30.37 -36.28
C TRP A 653 2.73 29.02 -36.88
N VAL A 654 2.59 28.88 -38.20
CA VAL A 654 2.86 27.62 -38.95
C VAL A 654 4.25 27.01 -38.68
N PRO A 655 5.36 27.78 -38.64
CA PRO A 655 6.67 27.22 -38.32
C PRO A 655 6.70 26.46 -36.99
N ASN A 656 5.92 26.89 -35.99
CA ASN A 656 5.82 26.21 -34.71
C ASN A 656 5.03 24.90 -34.80
N MET A 657 4.07 24.82 -35.72
CA MET A 657 3.23 23.64 -35.97
C MET A 657 3.96 22.52 -36.69
N ARG A 658 4.99 22.84 -37.48
CA ARG A 658 5.64 21.91 -38.40
C ARG A 658 6.10 20.62 -37.72
N LEU A 659 6.79 20.72 -36.59
CA LEU A 659 7.28 19.55 -35.84
C LEU A 659 6.17 18.59 -35.45
N ALA A 660 5.07 19.11 -34.91
CA ALA A 660 3.95 18.30 -34.45
C ALA A 660 3.19 17.70 -35.64
N ILE A 661 3.03 18.46 -36.73
CA ILE A 661 2.45 17.94 -37.98
C ILE A 661 3.28 16.76 -38.47
N ASP A 662 4.59 16.93 -38.64
CA ASP A 662 5.48 15.87 -39.13
C ASP A 662 5.44 14.64 -38.22
N ALA A 663 5.49 14.82 -36.90
CA ALA A 663 5.41 13.72 -35.94
C ALA A 663 4.09 12.93 -36.03
N VAL A 664 2.96 13.60 -36.29
CA VAL A 664 1.66 12.93 -36.46
C VAL A 664 1.63 12.16 -37.78
N LEU A 665 2.12 12.76 -38.87
CA LEU A 665 2.20 12.08 -40.17
C LEU A 665 3.08 10.82 -40.09
N GLU A 666 4.24 10.92 -39.44
CA GLU A 666 5.15 9.79 -39.19
C GLU A 666 4.52 8.67 -38.35
N SER A 667 3.57 9.00 -37.47
CA SER A 667 2.87 8.00 -36.63
C SER A 667 1.78 7.21 -37.39
N GLY A 668 1.38 7.66 -38.58
CA GLY A 668 0.28 7.07 -39.35
C GLY A 668 -1.13 7.49 -38.90
N ALA A 669 -1.24 8.39 -37.93
CA ALA A 669 -2.51 8.96 -37.47
C ALA A 669 -3.00 10.13 -38.35
N ILE A 670 -4.24 10.56 -38.15
CA ILE A 670 -4.82 11.70 -38.87
C ILE A 670 -4.30 13.01 -38.26
N CYS A 671 -3.42 13.71 -38.99
CA CYS A 671 -3.09 15.11 -38.73
C CYS A 671 -4.21 16.06 -39.19
N GLU A 672 -4.84 16.74 -38.22
CA GLU A 672 -5.76 17.85 -38.45
C GLU A 672 -5.10 19.17 -38.02
N ALA A 673 -4.66 19.97 -38.98
CA ALA A 673 -4.02 21.26 -38.71
C ALA A 673 -5.08 22.34 -38.47
N SER A 674 -4.93 23.11 -37.40
CA SER A 674 -5.96 24.05 -36.93
C SER A 674 -5.58 25.50 -37.16
N ILE A 675 -6.57 26.30 -37.55
CA ILE A 675 -6.53 27.75 -37.52
C ILE A 675 -7.41 28.23 -36.38
N CYS A 676 -6.84 28.93 -35.41
CA CYS A 676 -7.61 29.61 -34.37
C CYS A 676 -8.30 30.85 -34.95
N TYR A 677 -9.62 30.94 -34.81
CA TYR A 677 -10.41 32.07 -35.30
C TYR A 677 -10.43 33.19 -34.25
N THR A 678 -10.17 34.43 -34.69
CA THR A 678 -10.31 35.64 -33.87
C THR A 678 -10.77 36.81 -34.74
N GLY A 679 -11.36 37.83 -34.12
CA GLY A 679 -11.93 38.95 -34.84
C GLY A 679 -13.17 38.59 -35.65
N ASP A 680 -13.37 39.33 -36.74
CA ASP A 680 -14.56 39.20 -37.58
C ASP A 680 -14.21 39.44 -39.04
N VAL A 681 -14.30 38.39 -39.86
CA VAL A 681 -14.02 38.46 -41.30
C VAL A 681 -15.00 39.34 -42.07
N LEU A 682 -16.12 39.73 -41.43
CA LEU A 682 -17.11 40.65 -41.98
C LEU A 682 -16.87 42.11 -41.57
N ASP A 683 -15.98 42.39 -40.61
CA ASP A 683 -15.68 43.76 -40.19
C ASP A 683 -14.60 44.38 -41.08
N PRO A 684 -14.93 45.36 -41.94
CA PRO A 684 -13.95 46.00 -42.81
C PRO A 684 -12.91 46.84 -42.06
N LYS A 685 -13.13 47.17 -40.78
CA LYS A 685 -12.21 47.99 -39.97
C LYS A 685 -11.10 47.15 -39.32
N ARG A 686 -11.33 45.86 -39.07
CA ARG A 686 -10.37 44.97 -38.40
C ARG A 686 -9.62 44.10 -39.42
N THR A 687 -8.73 44.74 -40.18
CA THR A 687 -8.10 44.15 -41.38
C THR A 687 -7.01 43.10 -41.12
N LYS A 688 -6.47 43.01 -39.89
CA LYS A 688 -5.39 42.08 -39.53
C LYS A 688 -5.78 40.62 -39.73
N TYR A 689 -6.99 40.24 -39.32
CA TYR A 689 -7.54 38.89 -39.42
C TYR A 689 -8.61 38.81 -40.52
N SER A 690 -8.23 39.21 -41.73
CA SER A 690 -9.12 39.23 -42.90
C SER A 690 -9.41 37.83 -43.46
N LEU A 691 -10.39 37.72 -44.36
CA LEU A 691 -10.66 36.46 -45.08
C LEU A 691 -9.42 35.93 -45.83
N ALA A 692 -8.62 36.83 -46.42
CA ALA A 692 -7.39 36.47 -47.11
C ALA A 692 -6.35 35.83 -46.17
N TYR A 693 -6.20 36.36 -44.95
CA TYR A 693 -5.32 35.79 -43.92
C TYR A 693 -5.66 34.32 -43.65
N TYR A 694 -6.96 34.00 -43.47
CA TYR A 694 -7.40 32.63 -43.21
C TYR A 694 -7.18 31.70 -44.41
N VAL A 695 -7.42 32.17 -45.64
CA VAL A 695 -7.20 31.41 -46.88
C VAL A 695 -5.71 31.10 -47.08
N ASP A 696 -4.84 32.08 -46.87
CA ASP A 696 -3.40 31.89 -47.04
C ASP A 696 -2.83 30.91 -46.00
N LEU A 697 -3.31 30.99 -44.76
CA LEU A 697 -2.92 30.07 -43.70
C LEU A 697 -3.39 28.63 -44.00
N ALA A 698 -4.62 28.46 -44.50
CA ALA A 698 -5.14 27.16 -44.89
C ALA A 698 -4.32 26.49 -45.99
N LYS A 699 -3.90 27.25 -47.01
CA LYS A 699 -3.01 26.75 -48.08
C LYS A 699 -1.66 26.31 -47.52
N GLN A 700 -1.07 27.07 -46.60
CA GLN A 700 0.21 26.70 -45.96
C GLN A 700 0.09 25.42 -45.13
N LEU A 701 -1.02 25.24 -44.41
CA LEU A 701 -1.27 24.03 -43.61
C LEU A 701 -1.52 22.80 -44.48
N GLU A 702 -2.26 22.95 -45.59
CA GLU A 702 -2.42 21.87 -46.58
C GLU A 702 -1.07 21.48 -47.21
N GLN A 703 -0.26 22.45 -47.63
CA GLN A 703 1.09 22.21 -48.14
C GLN A 703 2.01 21.53 -47.11
N SER A 704 1.68 21.65 -45.83
CA SER A 704 2.42 20.95 -44.77
C SER A 704 2.08 19.46 -44.66
N GLY A 705 1.13 18.95 -45.46
CA GLY A 705 0.71 17.56 -45.48
C GLY A 705 -0.45 17.24 -44.53
N ALA A 706 -1.13 18.25 -43.97
CA ALA A 706 -2.28 18.04 -43.12
C ALA A 706 -3.38 17.27 -43.86
N HIS A 707 -3.98 16.27 -43.22
CA HIS A 707 -5.07 15.50 -43.83
C HIS A 707 -6.40 16.23 -43.73
N MET A 708 -6.58 17.11 -42.74
CA MET A 708 -7.80 17.89 -42.50
C MET A 708 -7.42 19.29 -41.99
N LEU A 709 -8.30 20.26 -42.26
CA LEU A 709 -8.19 21.61 -41.73
C LEU A 709 -9.25 21.81 -40.64
N ALA A 710 -8.85 22.19 -39.43
CA ALA A 710 -9.77 22.65 -38.41
C ALA A 710 -9.87 24.18 -38.37
N ILE A 711 -11.10 24.69 -38.28
CA ILE A 711 -11.36 26.06 -37.85
C ILE A 711 -11.68 25.97 -36.36
N LYS A 712 -10.75 26.43 -35.51
CA LYS A 712 -10.90 26.43 -34.07
C LYS A 712 -11.37 27.81 -33.60
N ASP A 713 -12.67 28.00 -33.51
CA ASP A 713 -13.28 29.16 -32.87
C ASP A 713 -13.40 28.93 -31.35
N MET A 714 -12.28 29.06 -30.64
CA MET A 714 -12.16 28.75 -29.21
C MET A 714 -13.01 29.62 -28.27
N ALA A 715 -13.56 30.72 -28.78
CA ALA A 715 -14.32 31.69 -28.00
C ALA A 715 -15.81 31.71 -28.38
N GLY A 716 -16.17 31.31 -29.61
CA GLY A 716 -17.55 31.41 -30.12
C GLY A 716 -17.82 32.70 -30.89
N LEU A 717 -16.78 33.25 -31.53
CA LEU A 717 -16.77 34.54 -32.22
C LEU A 717 -17.28 34.45 -33.66
N CYS A 718 -17.17 33.28 -34.28
CA CYS A 718 -17.48 33.11 -35.69
C CYS A 718 -19.00 33.14 -35.89
N LYS A 719 -19.55 34.34 -36.14
CA LYS A 719 -20.97 34.60 -36.37
C LYS A 719 -21.52 33.76 -37.53
N PRO A 720 -22.83 33.46 -37.60
CA PRO A 720 -23.35 32.53 -38.59
C PRO A 720 -23.02 32.87 -40.05
N PHE A 721 -23.20 34.14 -40.43
CA PHE A 721 -22.84 34.59 -41.78
C PHE A 721 -21.32 34.62 -42.02
N ALA A 722 -20.53 34.93 -40.98
CA ALA A 722 -19.08 34.89 -41.06
C ALA A 722 -18.57 33.45 -41.26
N ALA A 723 -19.18 32.48 -40.56
CA ALA A 723 -18.89 31.05 -40.71
C ALA A 723 -19.17 30.56 -42.13
N GLY A 724 -20.34 30.92 -42.69
CA GLY A 724 -20.68 30.60 -44.08
C GLY A 724 -19.69 31.19 -45.09
N THR A 725 -19.34 32.48 -44.96
CA THR A 725 -18.36 33.14 -45.82
C THR A 725 -16.97 32.52 -45.70
N LEU A 726 -16.49 32.30 -44.48
CA LEU A 726 -15.17 31.73 -44.20
C LEU A 726 -15.06 30.31 -44.76
N VAL A 727 -15.98 29.43 -44.40
CA VAL A 727 -15.92 28.02 -44.80
C VAL A 727 -16.03 27.87 -46.32
N LYS A 728 -16.89 28.66 -46.97
CA LYS A 728 -16.99 28.65 -48.43
C LYS A 728 -15.66 29.01 -49.08
N ALA A 729 -15.04 30.11 -48.66
CA ALA A 729 -13.75 30.56 -49.20
C ALA A 729 -12.63 29.53 -48.97
N LEU A 730 -12.61 28.91 -47.79
CA LEU A 730 -11.66 27.84 -47.48
C LEU A 730 -11.91 26.59 -48.34
N ARG A 731 -13.17 26.17 -48.48
CA ARG A 731 -13.55 24.99 -49.27
C ARG A 731 -13.16 25.12 -50.74
N GLU A 732 -13.24 26.33 -51.29
CA GLU A 732 -12.79 26.67 -52.64
C GLU A 732 -11.26 26.73 -52.76
N ALA A 733 -10.54 27.10 -51.69
CA ALA A 733 -9.11 27.29 -51.70
C ALA A 733 -8.26 26.03 -51.47
N ILE A 734 -8.78 25.03 -50.75
CA ILE A 734 -8.03 23.82 -50.36
C ILE A 734 -8.74 22.51 -50.74
N GLY A 735 -7.94 21.45 -50.88
CA GLY A 735 -8.28 20.08 -51.29
C GLY A 735 -8.61 19.08 -50.17
N ILE A 736 -8.46 19.46 -48.89
CA ILE A 736 -8.75 18.61 -47.71
C ILE A 736 -10.10 18.92 -47.02
N PRO A 737 -10.69 18.02 -46.21
CA PRO A 737 -11.90 18.28 -45.42
C PRO A 737 -11.73 19.44 -44.43
N ILE A 738 -12.85 20.13 -44.14
CA ILE A 738 -12.91 21.20 -43.14
C ILE A 738 -13.69 20.71 -41.93
N HIS A 739 -13.12 20.87 -40.75
CA HIS A 739 -13.70 20.56 -39.46
C HIS A 739 -13.97 21.86 -38.69
N PHE A 740 -15.24 22.18 -38.45
CA PHE A 740 -15.62 23.43 -37.78
C PHE A 740 -15.87 23.20 -36.30
N HIS A 741 -15.05 23.84 -35.46
CA HIS A 741 -15.16 23.81 -34.01
C HIS A 741 -15.49 25.21 -33.49
N THR A 742 -16.50 25.31 -32.63
CA THR A 742 -16.92 26.58 -32.01
C THR A 742 -17.45 26.35 -30.58
N HIS A 743 -17.68 27.43 -29.85
CA HIS A 743 -18.29 27.44 -28.52
C HIS A 743 -19.60 28.26 -28.56
N ASP A 744 -20.57 27.89 -27.75
CA ASP A 744 -21.93 28.46 -27.71
C ASP A 744 -22.10 29.61 -26.72
N THR A 745 -21.00 30.26 -26.35
CA THR A 745 -20.99 31.30 -25.30
C THR A 745 -21.90 32.47 -25.67
N SER A 746 -22.04 32.77 -26.97
CA SER A 746 -22.96 33.78 -27.52
C SER A 746 -24.40 33.28 -27.73
N GLY A 747 -24.62 31.97 -27.70
CA GLY A 747 -25.91 31.34 -28.03
C GLY A 747 -26.22 31.27 -29.54
N ALA A 748 -25.28 31.72 -30.39
CA ALA A 748 -25.44 31.72 -31.85
C ALA A 748 -24.71 30.55 -32.55
N SER A 749 -23.99 29.70 -31.81
CA SER A 749 -23.02 28.77 -32.42
C SER A 749 -23.67 27.61 -33.15
N LEU A 750 -24.89 27.19 -32.77
CA LEU A 750 -25.66 26.20 -33.52
C LEU A 750 -25.96 26.72 -34.94
N ALA A 751 -26.36 27.99 -35.07
CA ALA A 751 -26.57 28.62 -36.37
C ALA A 751 -25.26 28.75 -37.16
N SER A 752 -24.15 29.05 -36.49
CA SER A 752 -22.82 29.06 -37.12
C SER A 752 -22.39 27.69 -37.63
N ALA A 753 -22.60 26.63 -36.85
CA ALA A 753 -22.30 25.26 -37.25
C ALA A 753 -23.13 24.83 -38.48
N LEU A 754 -24.43 25.16 -38.52
CA LEU A 754 -25.29 24.86 -39.68
C LEU A 754 -24.90 25.67 -40.93
N GLN A 755 -24.52 26.94 -40.77
CA GLN A 755 -24.02 27.76 -41.88
C GLN A 755 -22.68 27.25 -42.40
N ALA A 756 -21.76 26.87 -41.51
CA ALA A 756 -20.51 26.21 -41.86
C ALA A 756 -20.75 24.90 -42.64
N ALA A 757 -21.65 24.04 -42.15
CA ALA A 757 -22.00 22.78 -42.81
C ALA A 757 -22.60 23.02 -44.21
N THR A 758 -23.52 23.98 -44.33
CA THR A 758 -24.13 24.37 -45.62
C THR A 758 -23.08 24.91 -46.61
N ALA A 759 -22.07 25.61 -46.11
CA ALA A 759 -20.96 26.14 -46.89
C ALA A 759 -19.86 25.11 -47.24
N GLY A 760 -20.01 23.86 -46.78
CA GLY A 760 -19.12 22.75 -47.14
C GLY A 760 -18.14 22.29 -46.07
N ALA A 761 -18.36 22.64 -44.79
CA ALA A 761 -17.69 21.96 -43.69
C ALA A 761 -18.13 20.49 -43.66
N SER A 762 -17.16 19.58 -43.58
CA SER A 762 -17.42 18.13 -43.57
C SER A 762 -17.80 17.63 -42.19
N ILE A 763 -17.26 18.26 -41.14
CA ILE A 763 -17.40 17.83 -39.75
C ILE A 763 -17.67 19.06 -38.86
N VAL A 764 -18.53 18.91 -37.85
CA VAL A 764 -18.70 19.89 -36.77
C VAL A 764 -18.48 19.24 -35.40
N ASP A 765 -17.86 19.99 -34.48
CA ASP A 765 -17.81 19.62 -33.07
C ASP A 765 -19.11 19.99 -32.37
N ALA A 766 -19.63 19.06 -31.55
CA ALA A 766 -20.80 19.28 -30.70
C ALA A 766 -20.65 18.54 -29.36
N ALA A 767 -21.49 18.84 -28.39
CA ALA A 767 -21.55 18.11 -27.11
C ALA A 767 -22.96 17.61 -26.83
N PHE A 768 -23.09 16.50 -26.09
CA PHE A 768 -24.40 15.99 -25.67
C PHE A 768 -25.18 17.04 -24.90
N ALA A 769 -26.50 17.07 -25.07
CA ALA A 769 -27.34 18.18 -24.62
C ALA A 769 -27.06 18.67 -23.17
N PRO A 770 -26.94 17.80 -22.14
CA PRO A 770 -26.69 18.25 -20.77
C PRO A 770 -25.30 18.80 -20.51
N LEU A 771 -24.35 18.64 -21.43
CA LEU A 771 -23.00 19.17 -21.37
C LEU A 771 -22.72 20.11 -22.55
N SER A 772 -23.76 20.67 -23.18
CA SER A 772 -23.66 21.64 -24.27
C SER A 772 -24.12 23.04 -23.84
N GLY A 773 -23.94 24.03 -24.70
CA GLY A 773 -24.37 25.41 -24.46
C GLY A 773 -23.47 26.17 -23.50
N LEU A 774 -23.79 27.45 -23.26
CA LEU A 774 -22.95 28.37 -22.48
C LEU A 774 -21.52 28.35 -23.02
N THR A 775 -20.51 28.20 -22.17
CA THR A 775 -19.11 28.13 -22.59
C THR A 775 -18.73 26.84 -23.32
N SER A 776 -19.63 25.85 -23.45
CA SER A 776 -19.38 24.59 -24.17
C SER A 776 -19.72 24.67 -25.66
N GLN A 777 -19.63 23.55 -26.38
CA GLN A 777 -20.00 23.41 -27.78
C GLN A 777 -21.51 23.51 -27.99
N PRO A 778 -21.96 23.76 -29.23
CA PRO A 778 -23.37 23.66 -29.59
C PRO A 778 -23.95 22.28 -29.29
N ASN A 779 -25.26 22.25 -29.12
CA ASN A 779 -26.01 21.05 -28.75
C ASN A 779 -26.01 20.01 -29.88
N LEU A 780 -25.38 18.87 -29.63
CA LEU A 780 -25.27 17.74 -30.57
C LEU A 780 -26.64 17.21 -30.99
N ASN A 781 -27.52 16.94 -30.01
CA ASN A 781 -28.85 16.40 -30.28
C ASN A 781 -29.65 17.37 -31.17
N ALA A 782 -29.52 18.67 -30.95
CA ALA A 782 -30.20 19.69 -31.75
C ALA A 782 -29.65 19.79 -33.18
N ILE A 783 -28.32 19.72 -33.38
CA ILE A 783 -27.73 19.70 -34.73
C ILE A 783 -28.21 18.47 -35.51
N VAL A 784 -28.18 17.29 -34.89
CA VAL A 784 -28.61 16.03 -35.52
C VAL A 784 -30.07 16.11 -35.97
N GLU A 785 -30.96 16.65 -35.13
CA GLU A 785 -32.36 16.81 -35.51
C GLU A 785 -32.56 17.90 -36.57
N ALA A 786 -31.81 19.01 -36.48
CA ALA A 786 -31.91 20.12 -37.43
C ALA A 786 -31.48 19.77 -38.86
N THR A 787 -30.54 18.83 -39.03
CA THR A 787 -30.12 18.37 -40.36
C THR A 787 -30.87 17.14 -40.86
N ARG A 788 -31.74 16.55 -40.05
CA ARG A 788 -32.50 15.34 -40.41
C ARG A 788 -33.39 15.58 -41.62
N ASN A 789 -33.43 14.62 -42.54
CA ASN A 789 -34.17 14.71 -43.81
C ASN A 789 -33.67 15.84 -44.75
N THR A 790 -32.45 16.34 -44.55
CA THR A 790 -31.78 17.26 -45.46
C THR A 790 -30.57 16.56 -46.13
N PRO A 791 -29.92 17.15 -47.15
CA PRO A 791 -28.68 16.61 -47.69
C PRO A 791 -27.53 16.46 -46.67
N LEU A 792 -27.61 17.19 -45.54
CA LEU A 792 -26.65 17.18 -44.44
C LEU A 792 -27.04 16.20 -43.31
N ASP A 793 -28.04 15.33 -43.51
CA ASP A 793 -28.45 14.35 -42.51
C ASP A 793 -27.25 13.55 -42.00
N THR A 794 -27.04 13.55 -40.68
CA THR A 794 -25.88 12.92 -40.03
C THR A 794 -25.95 11.39 -40.02
N GLN A 795 -27.12 10.82 -40.28
CA GLN A 795 -27.43 9.39 -40.15
C GLN A 795 -27.27 8.82 -38.72
N LEU A 796 -27.11 9.68 -37.71
CA LEU A 796 -27.10 9.28 -36.30
C LEU A 796 -28.52 9.00 -35.80
N ASN A 797 -28.69 8.00 -34.94
CA ASN A 797 -30.00 7.66 -34.36
C ASN A 797 -30.34 8.61 -33.19
N PRO A 798 -31.37 9.48 -33.31
CA PRO A 798 -31.70 10.45 -32.25
C PRO A 798 -32.11 9.81 -30.92
N GLU A 799 -32.72 8.62 -30.95
CA GLU A 799 -33.16 7.93 -29.72
C GLU A 799 -31.95 7.40 -28.94
N ALA A 800 -30.99 6.80 -29.65
CA ALA A 800 -29.74 6.31 -29.07
C ALA A 800 -28.95 7.47 -28.42
N LEU A 801 -28.90 8.62 -29.09
CA LEU A 801 -28.28 9.83 -28.57
C LEU A 801 -29.03 10.41 -27.36
N ARG A 802 -30.36 10.29 -27.30
CA ARG A 802 -31.14 10.73 -26.13
C ARG A 802 -30.83 9.90 -24.88
N GLN A 803 -30.65 8.58 -25.03
CA GLN A 803 -30.26 7.71 -23.92
C GLN A 803 -28.89 8.08 -23.36
N LEU A 804 -27.90 8.32 -24.23
CA LEU A 804 -26.58 8.82 -23.81
C LEU A 804 -26.66 10.19 -23.15
N ALA A 805 -27.52 11.08 -23.66
CA ALA A 805 -27.76 12.38 -23.05
C ALA A 805 -28.33 12.24 -21.63
N HIS A 806 -29.31 11.36 -21.40
CA HIS A 806 -29.86 11.12 -20.05
C HIS A 806 -28.79 10.67 -19.05
N TYR A 807 -27.88 9.78 -19.47
CA TYR A 807 -26.75 9.37 -18.65
C TYR A 807 -25.88 10.59 -18.26
N TRP A 808 -25.47 11.40 -19.24
CA TRP A 808 -24.65 12.58 -18.97
C TRP A 808 -25.34 13.64 -18.11
N GLY A 809 -26.67 13.76 -18.20
CA GLY A 809 -27.46 14.60 -17.31
C GLY A 809 -27.31 14.17 -15.85
N ALA A 810 -27.47 12.87 -15.56
CA ALA A 810 -27.28 12.33 -14.22
C ALA A 810 -25.82 12.43 -13.74
N VAL A 811 -24.84 12.25 -14.63
CA VAL A 811 -23.41 12.42 -14.28
C VAL A 811 -23.08 13.86 -13.92
N ARG A 812 -23.60 14.85 -14.64
CA ARG A 812 -23.35 16.27 -14.35
C ARG A 812 -23.76 16.65 -12.93
N GLU A 813 -24.83 16.04 -12.40
CA GLU A 813 -25.29 16.22 -11.01
C GLU A 813 -24.26 15.76 -9.95
N HIS A 814 -23.28 14.92 -10.29
CA HIS A 814 -22.17 14.57 -9.41
C HIS A 814 -21.13 15.69 -9.28
N TYR A 815 -21.14 16.66 -10.19
CA TYR A 815 -20.12 17.71 -10.34
C TYR A 815 -20.61 19.11 -9.97
N SER A 816 -21.69 19.23 -9.18
CA SER A 816 -22.28 20.52 -8.79
C SER A 816 -21.29 21.53 -8.20
N ALA A 817 -20.20 21.06 -7.57
CA ALA A 817 -19.13 21.91 -7.03
C ALA A 817 -18.28 22.65 -8.09
N PHE A 818 -18.40 22.29 -9.36
CA PHE A 818 -17.51 22.77 -10.44
C PHE A 818 -18.24 23.49 -11.57
N GLU A 819 -19.55 23.72 -11.46
CA GLU A 819 -20.33 24.46 -12.45
C GLU A 819 -19.73 25.84 -12.75
N CYS A 820 -19.65 26.22 -14.03
CA CYS A 820 -18.98 27.44 -14.49
C CYS A 820 -19.63 28.75 -14.02
N GLY A 821 -20.86 28.69 -13.50
CA GLY A 821 -21.58 29.83 -12.92
C GLY A 821 -22.28 30.75 -13.95
N MET A 822 -22.03 30.58 -15.24
CA MET A 822 -22.78 31.26 -16.31
C MET A 822 -24.21 30.71 -16.35
N LYS A 823 -25.21 31.60 -16.38
CA LYS A 823 -26.63 31.21 -16.36
C LYS A 823 -27.30 31.26 -17.73
N ALA A 824 -26.79 32.09 -18.63
CA ALA A 824 -27.32 32.30 -19.97
C ALA A 824 -26.18 32.75 -20.90
N PRO A 825 -26.31 32.61 -22.23
CA PRO A 825 -25.35 33.14 -23.20
C PRO A 825 -25.20 34.67 -23.11
N ASP A 826 -24.05 35.17 -23.54
CA ASP A 826 -23.69 36.59 -23.46
C ASP A 826 -23.02 37.09 -24.75
N ALA A 827 -23.52 38.22 -25.27
CA ALA A 827 -22.99 38.87 -26.47
C ALA A 827 -21.77 39.74 -26.19
N ASP A 828 -21.50 40.09 -24.92
CA ASP A 828 -20.27 40.80 -24.53
C ASP A 828 -19.00 40.01 -24.89
N LEU A 829 -19.15 38.70 -25.15
CA LEU A 829 -18.13 37.89 -25.80
C LEU A 829 -17.49 38.58 -27.00
N TYR A 830 -18.28 39.22 -27.87
CA TYR A 830 -17.77 39.85 -29.09
C TYR A 830 -16.91 41.09 -28.80
N LEU A 831 -16.96 41.63 -27.58
CA LEU A 831 -16.07 42.68 -27.11
C LEU A 831 -14.74 42.10 -26.59
N HIS A 832 -14.82 41.22 -25.59
CA HIS A 832 -13.64 40.79 -24.84
C HIS A 832 -12.94 39.55 -25.43
N GLU A 833 -13.64 38.76 -26.26
CA GLU A 833 -13.07 37.62 -27.00
C GLU A 833 -12.36 36.59 -26.09
N MET A 834 -12.88 36.39 -24.88
CA MET A 834 -12.32 35.41 -23.94
C MET A 834 -12.80 34.00 -24.34
N PRO A 835 -11.89 33.02 -24.51
CA PRO A 835 -12.28 31.62 -24.65
C PRO A 835 -13.06 31.12 -23.45
N GLY A 836 -13.94 30.12 -23.64
CA GLY A 836 -14.81 29.61 -22.57
C GLY A 836 -14.06 29.20 -21.29
N GLY A 837 -12.95 28.47 -21.43
CA GLY A 837 -12.10 28.09 -20.30
C GLY A 837 -11.40 29.28 -19.62
N GLN A 838 -11.02 30.32 -20.38
CA GLN A 838 -10.42 31.52 -19.81
C GLN A 838 -11.44 32.35 -19.06
N PHE A 839 -12.67 32.49 -19.59
CA PHE A 839 -13.76 33.23 -18.93
C PHE A 839 -14.01 32.67 -17.52
N THR A 840 -14.19 31.35 -17.43
CA THR A 840 -14.47 30.66 -16.16
C THR A 840 -13.31 30.82 -15.17
N ASN A 841 -12.06 30.63 -15.62
CA ASN A 841 -10.88 30.75 -14.77
C ASN A 841 -10.63 32.19 -14.29
N LEU A 842 -10.78 33.17 -15.19
CA LEU A 842 -10.52 34.58 -14.90
C LEU A 842 -11.57 35.15 -13.94
N LEU A 843 -12.83 34.70 -14.05
CA LEU A 843 -13.88 35.08 -13.09
C LEU A 843 -13.57 34.57 -11.68
N GLU A 844 -13.09 33.34 -11.54
CA GLU A 844 -12.65 32.79 -10.25
C GLU A 844 -11.43 33.53 -9.69
N GLN A 845 -10.47 33.91 -10.54
CA GLN A 845 -9.33 34.75 -10.13
C GLN A 845 -9.79 36.14 -9.68
N ALA A 846 -10.71 36.77 -10.42
CA ALA A 846 -11.28 38.06 -10.05
C ALA A 846 -12.01 37.98 -8.69
N ARG A 847 -12.78 36.91 -8.44
CA ARG A 847 -13.41 36.64 -7.13
C ARG A 847 -12.38 36.51 -6.01
N ALA A 848 -11.32 35.75 -6.23
CA ALA A 848 -10.25 35.57 -5.25
C ALA A 848 -9.51 36.89 -4.91
N LEU A 849 -9.47 37.83 -5.85
CA LEU A 849 -8.89 39.17 -5.68
C LEU A 849 -9.89 40.22 -5.18
N GLY A 850 -11.15 39.84 -4.92
CA GLY A 850 -12.20 40.78 -4.50
C GLY A 850 -12.70 41.73 -5.61
N LEU A 851 -12.47 41.38 -6.88
CA LEU A 851 -12.87 42.15 -8.06
C LEU A 851 -14.17 41.65 -8.71
N ALA A 852 -14.93 40.78 -8.02
CA ALA A 852 -16.16 40.18 -8.57
C ALA A 852 -17.20 41.23 -8.99
N ASP A 853 -17.39 42.28 -8.17
CA ASP A 853 -18.32 43.37 -8.46
C ASP A 853 -17.82 44.33 -9.55
N ARG A 854 -16.56 44.18 -9.97
CA ARG A 854 -15.91 44.94 -11.06
C ARG A 854 -15.61 44.06 -12.27
N TRP A 855 -16.37 42.99 -12.46
CA TRP A 855 -16.15 42.06 -13.56
C TRP A 855 -16.24 42.72 -14.94
N GLU A 856 -17.16 43.68 -15.11
CA GLU A 856 -17.29 44.44 -16.36
C GLU A 856 -16.01 45.23 -16.69
N ASP A 857 -15.36 45.84 -15.68
CA ASP A 857 -14.08 46.52 -15.85
C ASP A 857 -13.01 45.53 -16.33
N VAL A 858 -12.96 44.34 -15.73
CA VAL A 858 -12.02 43.28 -16.14
C VAL A 858 -12.24 42.86 -17.60
N CYS A 859 -13.51 42.68 -18.02
CA CYS A 859 -13.84 42.35 -19.41
C CYS A 859 -13.42 43.45 -20.40
N ARG A 860 -13.68 44.72 -20.08
CA ARG A 860 -13.28 45.86 -20.92
C ARG A 860 -11.76 45.98 -20.99
N THR A 861 -11.07 45.94 -19.84
CA THR A 861 -9.61 45.99 -19.79
C THR A 861 -8.97 44.81 -20.53
N TYR A 862 -9.57 43.62 -20.52
CA TYR A 862 -9.09 42.49 -21.31
C TYR A 862 -9.12 42.79 -22.82
N ALA A 863 -10.18 43.42 -23.31
CA ALA A 863 -10.28 43.86 -24.70
C ALA A 863 -9.23 44.94 -25.03
N ASP A 864 -9.03 45.91 -24.14
CA ASP A 864 -8.04 46.97 -24.30
C ASP A 864 -6.60 46.44 -24.29
N VAL A 865 -6.30 45.48 -23.40
CA VAL A 865 -5.02 44.79 -23.36
C VAL A 865 -4.76 44.03 -24.66
N ASN A 866 -5.78 43.39 -25.24
CA ASN A 866 -5.61 42.74 -26.55
C ASN A 866 -5.19 43.74 -27.63
N GLN A 867 -5.79 44.93 -27.67
CA GLN A 867 -5.40 45.98 -28.61
C GLN A 867 -3.99 46.50 -28.33
N LEU A 868 -3.65 46.72 -27.05
CA LEU A 868 -2.31 47.13 -26.62
C LEU A 868 -1.23 46.14 -27.07
N LEU A 869 -1.51 44.84 -27.01
CA LEU A 869 -0.60 43.77 -27.45
C LEU A 869 -0.55 43.59 -28.97
N GLY A 870 -1.26 44.43 -29.74
CA GLY A 870 -1.24 44.44 -31.20
C GLY A 870 -2.31 43.57 -31.85
N ASP A 871 -3.42 43.28 -31.15
CA ASP A 871 -4.52 42.41 -31.58
C ASP A 871 -4.06 40.97 -31.88
N ILE A 872 -4.15 40.08 -30.89
CA ILE A 872 -3.59 38.73 -30.95
C ILE A 872 -4.68 37.65 -30.92
N VAL A 873 -4.30 36.44 -31.36
CA VAL A 873 -5.08 35.23 -31.11
C VAL A 873 -5.01 34.90 -29.62
N LYS A 874 -6.18 34.70 -29.00
CA LYS A 874 -6.32 34.49 -27.55
C LYS A 874 -6.81 33.08 -27.28
N VAL A 875 -5.91 32.15 -27.03
CA VAL A 875 -6.20 30.76 -26.63
C VAL A 875 -5.13 30.33 -25.62
N THR A 876 -5.23 29.20 -24.94
CA THR A 876 -4.18 28.84 -23.95
C THR A 876 -2.81 28.64 -24.65
N PRO A 877 -1.73 29.32 -24.23
CA PRO A 877 -1.57 30.13 -23.02
C PRO A 877 -1.68 31.66 -23.20
N THR A 878 -1.83 32.18 -24.42
CA THR A 878 -1.88 33.63 -24.72
C THR A 878 -3.05 34.33 -24.02
N SER A 879 -4.23 33.71 -24.01
CA SER A 879 -5.43 34.21 -23.30
C SER A 879 -5.21 34.42 -21.80
N LYS A 880 -4.40 33.56 -21.15
CA LYS A 880 -4.02 33.73 -19.74
C LYS A 880 -3.15 34.98 -19.57
N ALA A 881 -2.17 35.19 -20.45
CA ALA A 881 -1.30 36.37 -20.37
C ALA A 881 -2.10 37.68 -20.51
N VAL A 882 -3.08 37.72 -21.42
CA VAL A 882 -4.02 38.86 -21.54
C VAL A 882 -4.82 39.04 -20.24
N GLY A 883 -5.32 37.94 -19.66
CA GLY A 883 -6.08 37.96 -18.40
C GLY A 883 -5.28 38.46 -17.20
N ASP A 884 -4.05 37.97 -17.03
CA ASP A 884 -3.18 38.37 -15.93
C ASP A 884 -2.82 39.86 -16.00
N LEU A 885 -2.56 40.37 -17.21
CA LEU A 885 -2.32 41.80 -17.41
C LEU A 885 -3.59 42.64 -17.15
N ALA A 886 -4.76 42.17 -17.58
CA ALA A 886 -6.02 42.84 -17.32
C ALA A 886 -6.33 42.94 -15.81
N LEU A 887 -6.16 41.83 -15.06
CA LEU A 887 -6.33 41.84 -13.60
C LEU A 887 -5.33 42.78 -12.92
N LEU A 888 -4.06 42.78 -13.35
CA LEU A 888 -3.04 43.68 -12.81
C LEU A 888 -3.47 45.15 -12.97
N LEU A 889 -3.91 45.53 -14.16
CA LEU A 889 -4.32 46.90 -14.48
C LEU A 889 -5.55 47.32 -13.66
N VAL A 890 -6.58 46.49 -13.60
CA VAL A 890 -7.81 46.76 -12.83
C VAL A 890 -7.53 46.88 -11.34
N THR A 891 -6.68 46.00 -10.80
CA THR A 891 -6.25 46.03 -9.40
C THR A 891 -5.50 47.32 -9.06
N ASN A 892 -4.73 47.85 -10.01
CA ASN A 892 -3.97 49.09 -9.84
C ASN A 892 -4.75 50.35 -10.23
N GLY A 893 -6.01 50.22 -10.68
CA GLY A 893 -6.83 51.34 -11.15
C GLY A 893 -6.25 52.04 -12.39
N MET A 894 -5.55 51.30 -13.24
CA MET A 894 -4.84 51.82 -14.42
C MET A 894 -5.54 51.42 -15.72
N GLN A 895 -5.54 52.33 -16.70
CA GLN A 895 -5.99 52.06 -18.06
C GLN A 895 -4.86 51.47 -18.92
N ALA A 896 -5.20 50.67 -19.93
CA ALA A 896 -4.20 49.99 -20.77
C ALA A 896 -3.29 50.97 -21.54
N ASN A 897 -3.81 52.12 -21.97
CA ASN A 897 -3.04 53.14 -22.69
C ASN A 897 -2.05 53.90 -21.80
N GLU A 898 -2.29 53.96 -20.49
CA GLU A 898 -1.40 54.60 -19.51
C GLU A 898 -0.10 53.80 -19.31
N LEU A 899 -0.09 52.50 -19.67
CA LEU A 899 1.07 51.64 -19.49
C LEU A 899 2.34 52.16 -20.19
N LEU A 900 2.16 52.84 -21.33
CA LEU A 900 3.24 53.38 -22.17
C LEU A 900 3.67 54.81 -21.77
N SER A 901 2.79 55.58 -21.14
CA SER A 901 3.04 57.00 -20.80
C SER A 901 3.39 57.23 -19.32
N ASP A 902 3.04 56.30 -18.43
CA ASP A 902 3.29 56.40 -17.00
C ASP A 902 4.76 56.09 -16.64
N SER A 903 5.35 56.92 -15.77
CA SER A 903 6.70 56.71 -15.22
C SER A 903 6.72 55.73 -14.05
N ARG A 904 5.56 55.25 -13.58
CA ARG A 904 5.43 54.29 -12.49
C ARG A 904 6.14 52.97 -12.80
N GLU A 905 6.87 52.46 -11.82
CA GLU A 905 7.53 51.16 -11.85
C GLU A 905 6.53 50.04 -11.46
N ILE A 906 6.34 49.04 -12.33
CA ILE A 906 5.38 47.96 -12.17
C ILE A 906 6.06 46.61 -12.46
N ALA A 907 5.85 45.63 -11.59
CA ALA A 907 6.25 44.25 -11.85
C ALA A 907 5.17 43.53 -12.67
N PHE A 908 5.56 43.02 -13.85
CA PHE A 908 4.64 42.33 -14.75
C PHE A 908 4.55 40.83 -14.45
N PRO A 909 3.38 40.18 -14.67
CA PRO A 909 3.25 38.74 -14.56
C PRO A 909 4.16 38.01 -15.55
N GLU A 910 4.78 36.92 -15.11
CA GLU A 910 5.75 36.15 -15.92
C GLU A 910 5.15 35.70 -17.26
N SER A 911 3.87 35.31 -17.31
CA SER A 911 3.25 34.91 -18.58
C SER A 911 3.13 36.04 -19.61
N VAL A 912 3.08 37.30 -19.17
CA VAL A 912 3.08 38.46 -20.07
C VAL A 912 4.49 38.66 -20.63
N ILE A 913 5.51 38.51 -19.78
CA ILE A 913 6.92 38.56 -20.17
C ILE A 913 7.23 37.44 -21.16
N ASP A 914 6.83 36.19 -20.86
CA ASP A 914 7.02 35.03 -21.74
C ASP A 914 6.37 35.22 -23.11
N LEU A 915 5.16 35.79 -23.16
CA LEU A 915 4.46 36.08 -24.40
C LEU A 915 5.26 37.09 -25.24
N LEU A 916 5.59 38.25 -24.66
CA LEU A 916 6.26 39.35 -25.37
C LEU A 916 7.72 39.06 -25.71
N ALA A 917 8.39 38.21 -24.92
CA ALA A 917 9.73 37.72 -25.21
C ALA A 917 9.75 36.68 -26.35
N GLY A 918 8.60 36.34 -26.96
CA GLY A 918 8.51 35.39 -28.07
C GLY A 918 8.59 33.91 -27.64
N ARG A 919 8.57 33.62 -26.34
CA ARG A 919 8.65 32.24 -25.84
C ARG A 919 7.36 31.45 -26.10
N MET A 920 6.24 32.13 -26.38
CA MET A 920 4.98 31.47 -26.77
C MET A 920 4.75 31.42 -28.29
N GLY A 921 5.76 31.81 -29.08
CA GLY A 921 5.65 31.97 -30.54
C GLY A 921 5.51 33.43 -30.96
N GLN A 922 5.26 33.65 -32.26
CA GLN A 922 5.22 34.97 -32.88
C GLN A 922 3.83 35.25 -33.49
N PRO A 923 3.19 36.40 -33.17
CA PRO A 923 1.93 36.77 -33.81
C PRO A 923 2.17 37.29 -35.24
N PRO A 924 1.15 37.25 -36.13
CA PRO A 924 1.23 37.92 -37.42
C PRO A 924 1.55 39.42 -37.24
N GLY A 925 2.62 39.89 -37.89
CA GLY A 925 3.08 41.27 -37.79
C GLY A 925 3.93 41.62 -36.55
N GLY A 926 4.19 40.66 -35.65
CA GLY A 926 4.98 40.87 -34.43
C GLY A 926 4.22 41.62 -33.32
N PHE A 927 4.86 41.76 -32.16
CA PHE A 927 4.35 42.57 -31.04
C PHE A 927 4.75 44.04 -31.20
N PRO A 928 3.96 45.01 -30.68
CA PRO A 928 4.35 46.43 -30.71
C PRO A 928 5.68 46.67 -29.95
N PRO A 929 6.73 47.23 -30.61
CA PRO A 929 8.06 47.34 -30.01
C PRO A 929 8.09 48.12 -28.68
N GLN A 930 7.32 49.22 -28.60
CA GLN A 930 7.23 50.04 -27.38
C GLN A 930 6.68 49.27 -26.18
N VAL A 931 5.77 48.31 -26.41
CA VAL A 931 5.18 47.46 -25.37
C VAL A 931 6.19 46.40 -24.92
N VAL A 932 6.92 45.80 -25.87
CA VAL A 932 8.00 44.84 -25.58
C VAL A 932 9.08 45.49 -24.74
N ASP A 933 9.57 46.67 -25.14
CA ASP A 933 10.63 47.41 -24.44
C ASP A 933 10.21 47.77 -23.01
N ARG A 934 8.95 48.18 -22.82
CA ARG A 934 8.39 48.56 -21.50
C ARG A 934 8.28 47.38 -20.54
N ILE A 935 7.86 46.22 -21.02
CA ILE A 935 7.51 45.07 -20.18
C ILE A 935 8.69 44.10 -20.00
N VAL A 936 9.39 43.75 -21.07
CA VAL A 936 10.46 42.73 -21.01
C VAL A 936 11.73 43.31 -20.38
N ARG A 937 12.05 44.59 -20.66
CA ARG A 937 13.18 45.40 -20.15
C ARG A 937 14.58 44.79 -20.31
N THR A 938 14.84 43.66 -19.65
CA THR A 938 16.10 42.92 -19.62
C THR A 938 15.83 41.43 -19.79
N GLY A 939 16.15 40.88 -20.96
CA GLY A 939 15.98 39.46 -21.26
C GLY A 939 16.21 39.17 -22.74
N ALA A 940 16.65 37.94 -23.07
CA ALA A 940 16.83 37.54 -24.46
C ALA A 940 15.46 37.23 -25.09
N SER A 941 15.08 38.00 -26.11
CA SER A 941 13.93 37.70 -26.96
C SER A 941 14.21 36.51 -27.87
N VAL A 942 13.20 35.65 -28.06
CA VAL A 942 13.26 34.47 -28.93
C VAL A 942 12.63 34.82 -30.27
N VAL A 943 13.44 34.91 -31.33
CA VAL A 943 12.98 35.27 -32.69
C VAL A 943 12.58 34.02 -33.50
N GLY A 944 13.22 32.88 -33.25
CA GLY A 944 12.95 31.59 -33.90
C GLY A 944 11.99 30.70 -33.11
N ARG A 945 11.84 29.43 -33.52
CA ARG A 945 10.94 28.49 -32.84
C ARG A 945 11.51 28.16 -31.44
N PRO A 946 10.78 28.37 -30.33
CA PRO A 946 11.33 28.19 -29.00
C PRO A 946 11.96 26.81 -28.75
N GLY A 947 11.31 25.74 -29.20
CA GLY A 947 11.80 24.35 -29.02
C GLY A 947 13.07 24.02 -29.81
N GLU A 948 13.37 24.73 -30.91
CA GLU A 948 14.52 24.46 -31.77
C GLU A 948 15.86 24.74 -31.07
N SER A 949 15.88 25.76 -30.21
CA SER A 949 17.05 26.14 -29.42
C SER A 949 17.27 25.29 -28.16
N MET A 950 16.33 24.39 -27.82
CA MET A 950 16.42 23.60 -26.59
C MET A 950 17.26 22.33 -26.80
N PRO A 951 18.16 21.97 -25.86
CA PRO A 951 18.87 20.71 -25.93
C PRO A 951 17.89 19.52 -25.85
N PRO A 952 18.15 18.41 -26.57
CA PRO A 952 17.32 17.21 -26.46
C PRO A 952 17.16 16.73 -25.03
N ALA A 953 15.95 16.30 -24.65
CA ALA A 953 15.72 15.72 -23.33
C ALA A 953 16.42 14.34 -23.21
N ASP A 954 16.99 14.06 -22.04
CA ASP A 954 17.59 12.76 -21.72
C ASP A 954 16.53 11.79 -21.21
N PHE A 955 16.09 10.88 -22.09
CA PHE A 955 15.09 9.86 -21.75
C PHE A 955 15.62 8.78 -20.80
N GLN A 956 16.93 8.49 -20.84
CA GLN A 956 17.53 7.48 -19.97
C GLN A 956 17.60 7.99 -18.53
N ALA A 957 18.00 9.25 -18.34
CA ALA A 957 17.95 9.89 -17.03
C ALA A 957 16.52 10.00 -16.50
N ALA A 958 15.55 10.33 -17.37
CA ALA A 958 14.13 10.39 -17.00
C ALA A 958 13.57 9.00 -16.60
N GLU A 959 13.95 7.93 -17.29
CA GLU A 959 13.62 6.55 -16.93
C GLU A 959 14.17 6.15 -15.57
N GLN A 960 15.44 6.44 -15.30
CA GLN A 960 16.05 6.17 -13.99
C GLN A 960 15.35 6.93 -12.86
N MET A 961 15.03 8.21 -13.09
CA MET A 961 14.35 9.04 -12.09
C MET A 961 12.92 8.55 -11.83
N THR A 962 12.16 8.23 -12.88
CA THR A 962 10.80 7.70 -12.73
C THR A 962 10.79 6.33 -12.07
N ALA A 963 11.72 5.44 -12.42
CA ALA A 963 11.86 4.15 -11.77
C ALA A 963 12.14 4.29 -10.26
N LYS A 964 12.99 5.26 -9.89
CA LYS A 964 13.24 5.61 -8.48
C LYS A 964 11.99 6.12 -7.77
N ILE A 965 11.20 6.99 -8.41
CA ILE A 965 9.94 7.52 -7.85
C ILE A 965 8.91 6.39 -7.64
N LEU A 966 8.80 5.47 -8.59
CA LEU A 966 7.83 4.38 -8.57
C LEU A 966 8.29 3.19 -7.70
N GLY A 967 9.58 3.08 -7.38
CA GLY A 967 10.15 1.93 -6.67
C GLY A 967 10.16 0.65 -7.52
N GLY A 968 10.24 0.78 -8.85
CA GLY A 968 10.13 -0.32 -9.81
C GLY A 968 10.32 0.16 -11.25
N PRO A 969 10.15 -0.72 -12.26
CA PRO A 969 10.32 -0.33 -13.66
C PRO A 969 9.28 0.73 -14.08
N ALA A 970 9.73 1.76 -14.80
CA ALA A 970 8.88 2.81 -15.35
C ALA A 970 8.47 2.45 -16.79
N SER A 971 7.21 2.71 -17.16
CA SER A 971 6.78 2.59 -18.55
C SER A 971 7.17 3.83 -19.36
N PRO A 972 7.23 3.76 -20.71
CA PRO A 972 7.46 4.95 -21.55
C PRO A 972 6.48 6.10 -21.28
N ARG A 973 5.25 5.77 -20.86
CA ARG A 973 4.19 6.72 -20.53
C ARG A 973 4.44 7.42 -19.19
N ASP A 974 5.04 6.72 -18.22
CA ASP A 974 5.48 7.33 -16.97
C ASP A 974 6.61 8.33 -17.24
N VAL A 975 7.58 7.94 -18.08
CA VAL A 975 8.69 8.79 -18.51
C VAL A 975 8.19 10.06 -19.20
N LEU A 976 7.26 9.93 -20.16
CA LEU A 976 6.68 11.08 -20.85
C LEU A 976 5.86 11.97 -19.90
N SER A 977 5.09 11.38 -18.99
CA SER A 977 4.32 12.15 -18.00
C SER A 977 5.25 12.93 -17.07
N TRP A 978 6.38 12.35 -16.67
CA TRP A 978 7.42 13.01 -15.90
C TRP A 978 8.11 14.13 -16.68
N LEU A 979 8.50 13.90 -17.94
CA LEU A 979 9.14 14.91 -18.79
C LEU A 979 8.23 16.14 -19.02
N LEU A 980 6.92 15.90 -19.18
CA LEU A 980 5.95 16.98 -19.35
C LEU A 980 5.62 17.68 -18.02
N TYR A 981 5.50 16.91 -16.94
CA TYR A 981 4.93 17.36 -15.67
C TYR A 981 5.65 16.77 -14.44
N PRO A 982 6.92 17.12 -14.18
CA PRO A 982 7.75 16.40 -13.20
C PRO A 982 7.17 16.47 -11.78
N ARG A 983 6.86 17.69 -11.30
CA ARG A 983 6.28 17.88 -9.97
C ARG A 983 4.91 17.21 -9.82
N VAL A 984 4.04 17.31 -10.83
CA VAL A 984 2.69 16.73 -10.79
C VAL A 984 2.77 15.22 -10.77
N PHE A 985 3.64 14.64 -11.60
CA PHE A 985 3.84 13.21 -11.66
C PHE A 985 4.38 12.68 -10.32
N GLN A 986 5.33 13.38 -9.70
CA GLN A 986 5.84 13.01 -8.38
C GLN A 986 4.76 13.05 -7.29
N GLU A 987 3.95 14.12 -7.25
CA GLU A 987 2.83 14.26 -6.31
C GLU A 987 1.75 13.18 -6.57
N PHE A 988 1.47 12.86 -7.83
CA PHE A 988 0.56 11.79 -8.24
C PHE A 988 1.08 10.41 -7.83
N ALA A 989 2.34 10.09 -8.10
CA ALA A 989 2.96 8.82 -7.72
C ALA A 989 2.98 8.65 -6.20
N SER A 990 3.33 9.69 -5.45
CA SER A 990 3.27 9.70 -3.99
C SER A 990 1.85 9.43 -3.48
N HIS A 991 0.85 10.09 -4.07
CA HIS A 991 -0.55 9.85 -3.75
C HIS A 991 -0.98 8.40 -4.05
N ARG A 992 -0.63 7.87 -5.23
CA ARG A 992 -0.95 6.48 -5.62
C ARG A 992 -0.26 5.45 -4.73
N ASN A 993 0.95 5.73 -4.26
CA ASN A 993 1.66 4.87 -3.30
C ASN A 993 0.96 4.84 -1.94
N LYS A 994 0.46 5.99 -1.47
CA LYS A 994 -0.25 6.11 -0.20
C LYS A 994 -1.67 5.53 -0.26
N HIS A 995 -2.47 5.94 -1.24
CA HIS A 995 -3.92 5.70 -1.27
C HIS A 995 -4.35 4.63 -2.29
N GLY A 996 -3.44 4.13 -3.12
CA GLY A 996 -3.77 3.21 -4.21
C GLY A 996 -4.43 3.92 -5.38
N ASP A 997 -5.16 3.15 -6.20
CA ASP A 997 -5.89 3.67 -7.34
C ASP A 997 -7.27 4.18 -6.90
N VAL A 998 -7.43 5.49 -6.76
CA VAL A 998 -8.70 6.12 -6.36
C VAL A 998 -9.63 6.39 -7.54
N SER A 999 -9.22 6.07 -8.78
CA SER A 999 -10.08 6.25 -9.97
C SER A 999 -11.28 5.31 -9.98
N VAL A 1000 -11.21 4.19 -9.24
CA VAL A 1000 -12.28 3.19 -9.11
C VAL A 1000 -13.41 3.62 -8.17
N LEU A 1001 -13.19 4.65 -7.35
CA LEU A 1001 -14.23 5.16 -6.45
C LEU A 1001 -15.31 5.89 -7.24
N PRO A 1002 -16.60 5.73 -6.91
CA PRO A 1002 -17.67 6.58 -7.44
C PRO A 1002 -17.40 8.06 -7.15
N THR A 1003 -17.76 8.95 -8.09
CA THR A 1003 -17.43 10.38 -8.03
C THR A 1003 -17.89 11.08 -6.73
N PRO A 1004 -19.13 10.88 -6.24
CA PRO A 1004 -19.55 11.46 -4.96
C PRO A 1004 -18.72 10.98 -3.77
N ALA A 1005 -18.31 9.71 -3.74
CA ALA A 1005 -17.48 9.16 -2.67
C ALA A 1005 -16.02 9.66 -2.76
N PHE A 1006 -15.49 9.86 -3.97
CA PHE A 1006 -14.18 10.48 -4.17
C PHE A 1006 -14.14 11.95 -3.72
N LEU A 1007 -15.20 12.73 -4.03
CA LEU A 1007 -15.25 14.15 -3.69
C LEU A 1007 -15.63 14.40 -2.23
N GLU A 1008 -16.56 13.63 -1.67
CA GLU A 1008 -17.20 13.96 -0.39
C GLU A 1008 -17.10 12.84 0.66
N GLY A 1009 -16.60 11.66 0.29
CA GLY A 1009 -16.66 10.46 1.13
C GLY A 1009 -18.08 9.84 1.16
N PRO A 1010 -18.23 8.58 1.61
CA PRO A 1010 -19.54 7.98 1.86
C PRO A 1010 -20.19 8.59 3.11
N LYS A 1011 -21.53 8.68 3.12
CA LYS A 1011 -22.31 9.05 4.31
C LYS A 1011 -22.49 7.84 5.25
N PRO A 1012 -22.74 8.05 6.55
CA PRO A 1012 -23.07 6.95 7.46
C PRO A 1012 -24.23 6.11 6.92
N GLY A 1013 -24.04 4.79 6.85
CA GLY A 1013 -25.00 3.85 6.28
C GLY A 1013 -24.98 3.71 4.75
N GLU A 1014 -24.27 4.57 4.02
CA GLU A 1014 -24.11 4.45 2.57
C GLU A 1014 -23.25 3.24 2.22
N GLU A 1015 -23.77 2.37 1.37
CA GLU A 1015 -23.04 1.22 0.82
C GLU A 1015 -22.40 1.58 -0.51
N LEU A 1016 -21.11 1.29 -0.63
CA LEU A 1016 -20.26 1.66 -1.74
C LEU A 1016 -19.62 0.40 -2.34
N PRO A 1017 -20.17 -0.16 -3.43
CA PRO A 1017 -19.51 -1.20 -4.19
C PRO A 1017 -18.37 -0.59 -5.02
N VAL A 1018 -17.15 -1.13 -4.85
CA VAL A 1018 -15.93 -0.66 -5.52
C VAL A 1018 -15.22 -1.84 -6.18
N ASP A 1019 -15.25 -1.87 -7.52
CA ASP A 1019 -14.54 -2.88 -8.30
C ASP A 1019 -13.05 -2.54 -8.40
N ILE A 1020 -12.20 -3.37 -7.80
CA ILE A 1020 -10.73 -3.17 -7.82
C ILE A 1020 -10.05 -3.99 -8.92
N GLU A 1021 -10.64 -5.12 -9.31
CA GLU A 1021 -10.25 -6.00 -10.42
C GLU A 1021 -11.51 -6.73 -10.93
N PRO A 1022 -11.52 -7.24 -12.18
CA PRO A 1022 -12.59 -8.12 -12.64
C PRO A 1022 -12.84 -9.27 -11.65
N GLY A 1023 -14.08 -9.41 -11.18
CA GLY A 1023 -14.49 -10.41 -10.18
C GLY A 1023 -14.12 -10.09 -8.72
N LYS A 1024 -13.59 -8.89 -8.42
CA LYS A 1024 -13.24 -8.46 -7.06
C LYS A 1024 -13.87 -7.12 -6.73
N THR A 1025 -14.99 -7.17 -6.03
CA THR A 1025 -15.71 -6.00 -5.51
C THR A 1025 -15.48 -5.85 -4.01
N LEU A 1026 -15.16 -4.64 -3.58
CA LEU A 1026 -15.18 -4.23 -2.19
C LEU A 1026 -16.53 -3.58 -1.90
N VAL A 1027 -17.29 -4.14 -0.97
CA VAL A 1027 -18.51 -3.52 -0.44
C VAL A 1027 -18.12 -2.77 0.82
N ILE A 1028 -18.03 -1.45 0.72
CA ILE A 1028 -17.60 -0.57 1.80
C ILE A 1028 -18.83 0.15 2.36
N ARG A 1029 -19.02 0.16 3.68
CA ARG A 1029 -20.05 0.95 4.34
C ARG A 1029 -19.45 1.77 5.47
N LEU A 1030 -19.70 3.07 5.51
CA LEU A 1030 -19.30 3.89 6.66
C LEU A 1030 -20.26 3.62 7.82
N LEU A 1031 -19.70 3.26 8.99
CA LEU A 1031 -20.48 3.05 10.20
C LEU A 1031 -20.55 4.33 11.03
N THR A 1032 -19.39 4.85 11.45
CA THR A 1032 -19.31 6.06 12.27
C THR A 1032 -17.89 6.64 12.28
N VAL A 1033 -17.76 7.89 12.74
CA VAL A 1033 -16.48 8.56 13.00
C VAL A 1033 -16.36 8.78 14.49
N GLY A 1034 -15.24 8.37 15.08
CA GLY A 1034 -14.96 8.58 16.50
C GLY A 1034 -14.62 10.03 16.84
N GLU A 1035 -14.69 10.33 18.14
CA GLU A 1035 -14.14 11.56 18.70
C GLU A 1035 -12.61 11.63 18.53
N PRO A 1036 -12.02 12.84 18.57
CA PRO A 1036 -10.57 12.98 18.54
C PRO A 1036 -9.91 12.30 19.74
N HIS A 1037 -8.84 11.57 19.46
CA HIS A 1037 -7.89 11.09 20.45
C HIS A 1037 -6.97 12.23 20.89
N ALA A 1038 -6.32 12.06 22.04
CA ALA A 1038 -5.40 13.06 22.60
C ALA A 1038 -4.17 13.35 21.71
N ASP A 1039 -3.86 12.46 20.77
CA ASP A 1039 -2.76 12.60 19.80
C ASP A 1039 -3.17 13.36 18.51
N GLY A 1040 -4.40 13.89 18.46
CA GLY A 1040 -4.97 14.63 17.32
C GLY A 1040 -5.48 13.76 16.19
N THR A 1041 -5.62 12.44 16.39
CA THR A 1041 -6.19 11.53 15.38
C THR A 1041 -7.66 11.23 15.68
N ARG A 1042 -8.43 10.86 14.66
CA ARG A 1042 -9.78 10.27 14.79
C ARG A 1042 -9.78 8.87 14.21
N THR A 1043 -10.54 7.96 14.81
CA THR A 1043 -10.77 6.63 14.24
C THR A 1043 -12.08 6.62 13.44
N VAL A 1044 -12.00 6.28 12.16
CA VAL A 1044 -13.15 6.08 11.27
C VAL A 1044 -13.46 4.60 11.18
N PHE A 1045 -14.72 4.23 11.40
CA PHE A 1045 -15.19 2.83 11.41
C PHE A 1045 -15.97 2.53 10.14
N PHE A 1046 -15.52 1.51 9.42
CA PHE A 1046 -16.16 0.98 8.22
C PHE A 1046 -16.62 -0.45 8.44
N GLU A 1047 -17.51 -0.91 7.59
CA GLU A 1047 -17.68 -2.31 7.25
C GLU A 1047 -17.10 -2.54 5.85
N LEU A 1048 -16.30 -3.57 5.69
CA LEU A 1048 -15.68 -3.98 4.43
C LEU A 1048 -16.01 -5.45 4.19
N ASN A 1049 -16.83 -5.74 3.17
CA ASN A 1049 -17.31 -7.08 2.83
C ASN A 1049 -17.93 -7.79 4.04
N GLY A 1050 -18.83 -7.11 4.75
CA GLY A 1050 -19.50 -7.64 5.94
C GLY A 1050 -18.64 -7.66 7.22
N GLN A 1051 -17.44 -7.06 7.20
CA GLN A 1051 -16.52 -7.11 8.35
C GLN A 1051 -16.17 -5.73 8.89
N PRO A 1052 -16.19 -5.51 10.21
CA PRO A 1052 -15.78 -4.24 10.79
C PRO A 1052 -14.29 -3.98 10.52
N ARG A 1053 -14.00 -2.75 10.13
CA ARG A 1053 -12.66 -2.20 9.91
C ARG A 1053 -12.61 -0.81 10.53
N SER A 1054 -11.42 -0.42 10.96
CA SER A 1054 -11.20 0.93 11.47
C SER A 1054 -9.90 1.47 10.93
N VAL A 1055 -9.87 2.76 10.62
CA VAL A 1055 -8.69 3.48 10.16
C VAL A 1055 -8.52 4.72 11.02
N SER A 1056 -7.31 4.98 11.50
CA SER A 1056 -6.99 6.21 12.25
C SER A 1056 -6.38 7.25 11.31
N ILE A 1057 -6.93 8.46 11.32
CA ILE A 1057 -6.53 9.58 10.46
C ILE A 1057 -6.24 10.79 11.33
N ALA A 1058 -5.18 11.54 11.01
CA ALA A 1058 -4.90 12.82 11.64
C ALA A 1058 -5.99 13.85 11.30
N ASP A 1059 -6.57 14.47 12.32
CA ASP A 1059 -7.52 15.58 12.15
C ASP A 1059 -6.73 16.88 12.02
N LYS A 1060 -6.64 17.40 10.80
CA LYS A 1060 -5.88 18.61 10.46
C LYS A 1060 -6.43 19.85 11.16
N SER A 1061 -7.67 19.82 11.67
CA SER A 1061 -8.22 20.94 12.45
C SER A 1061 -7.62 21.05 13.86
N LEU A 1062 -6.96 20.00 14.35
CA LEU A 1062 -6.38 19.90 15.69
C LEU A 1062 -4.85 20.03 15.71
N GLU A 1063 -4.21 20.22 14.54
CA GLU A 1063 -2.75 20.20 14.36
C GLU A 1063 -2.03 21.26 15.22
N SER A 1064 -2.69 22.39 15.54
CA SER A 1064 -2.15 23.44 16.42
C SER A 1064 -2.20 23.10 17.92
N GLN A 1065 -2.92 22.05 18.33
CA GLN A 1065 -3.14 21.70 19.74
C GLN A 1065 -2.29 20.52 20.23
N VAL A 1066 -1.64 19.76 19.33
CA VAL A 1066 -0.88 18.55 19.69
C VAL A 1066 0.62 18.81 19.67
N LYS A 1067 1.26 18.87 20.85
CA LYS A 1067 2.73 18.91 20.97
C LYS A 1067 3.33 17.52 20.66
N ARG A 1068 3.57 17.21 19.38
CA ARG A 1068 4.44 16.07 19.01
C ARG A 1068 5.92 16.41 19.26
N ARG A 1069 6.69 15.46 19.78
CA ARG A 1069 8.14 15.62 19.89
C ARG A 1069 8.77 15.47 18.48
N PRO A 1070 9.74 16.31 18.12
CA PRO A 1070 10.39 16.24 16.81
C PRO A 1070 11.15 14.92 16.65
N LYS A 1071 11.24 14.42 15.41
CA LYS A 1071 12.19 13.35 15.04
C LYS A 1071 13.54 13.97 14.71
N ALA A 1072 14.62 13.27 15.05
CA ALA A 1072 15.97 13.68 14.66
C ALA A 1072 16.10 13.69 13.13
N VAL A 1073 16.65 14.77 12.58
CA VAL A 1073 16.88 14.91 11.13
C VAL A 1073 17.98 13.96 10.69
N ALA A 1074 17.68 13.06 9.74
CA ALA A 1074 18.65 12.11 9.21
C ALA A 1074 19.85 12.84 8.59
N GLY A 1075 21.04 12.61 9.15
CA GLY A 1075 22.30 13.22 8.71
C GLY A 1075 22.71 14.49 9.47
N ASP A 1076 21.87 15.04 10.37
CA ASP A 1076 22.29 16.14 11.25
C ASP A 1076 23.04 15.59 12.48
N ALA A 1077 24.36 15.76 12.50
CA ALA A 1077 25.22 15.31 13.60
C ALA A 1077 25.02 16.07 14.92
N ARG A 1078 24.09 17.02 15.00
CA ARG A 1078 23.71 17.71 16.24
C ARG A 1078 22.50 17.07 16.93
N GLU A 1079 21.80 16.16 16.25
CA GLU A 1079 20.55 15.58 16.73
C GLU A 1079 20.70 14.09 17.00
N VAL A 1080 20.46 13.67 18.24
CA VAL A 1080 20.48 12.26 18.63
C VAL A 1080 19.04 11.75 18.68
N GLY A 1081 18.71 10.85 17.77
CA GLY A 1081 17.43 10.14 17.77
C GLY A 1081 17.45 8.89 18.65
N ALA A 1082 16.30 8.45 19.15
CA ALA A 1082 16.18 7.16 19.80
C ALA A 1082 16.46 6.04 18.77
N PRO A 1083 17.39 5.12 19.03
CA PRO A 1083 17.79 4.10 18.06
C PRO A 1083 16.73 3.03 17.83
N MET A 1084 15.79 2.89 18.76
CA MET A 1084 14.68 1.94 18.72
C MET A 1084 13.56 2.42 19.65
N PRO A 1085 12.31 1.94 19.47
CA PRO A 1085 11.24 2.23 20.40
C PRO A 1085 11.52 1.58 21.76
N GLY A 1086 11.20 2.26 22.86
CA GLY A 1086 11.47 1.76 24.21
C GLY A 1086 11.06 2.73 25.31
N LEU A 1087 11.34 2.35 26.55
CA LEU A 1087 11.12 3.20 27.72
C LEU A 1087 12.48 3.72 28.21
N ILE A 1088 12.63 5.04 28.39
CA ILE A 1088 13.85 5.62 28.97
C ILE A 1088 13.97 5.15 30.43
N VAL A 1089 15.02 4.43 30.78
CA VAL A 1089 15.27 3.93 32.14
C VAL A 1089 16.08 4.93 32.95
N THR A 1090 17.18 5.44 32.35
CA THR A 1090 18.06 6.40 33.00
C THR A 1090 18.46 7.50 32.03
N VAL A 1091 18.59 8.73 32.53
CA VAL A 1091 19.18 9.85 31.81
C VAL A 1091 20.41 10.28 32.59
N ALA A 1092 21.59 10.16 31.96
CA ALA A 1092 22.89 10.33 32.60
C ALA A 1092 23.48 11.74 32.42
N VAL A 1093 22.81 12.60 31.65
CA VAL A 1093 23.27 13.96 31.27
C VAL A 1093 22.15 14.99 31.41
N ARG A 1094 22.51 16.27 31.44
CA ARG A 1094 21.59 17.41 31.50
C ARG A 1094 21.89 18.41 30.38
N ALA A 1095 20.90 19.25 30.07
CA ALA A 1095 21.12 20.39 29.18
C ALA A 1095 22.23 21.29 29.75
N GLY A 1096 23.18 21.67 28.90
CA GLY A 1096 24.37 22.45 29.26
C GLY A 1096 25.64 21.62 29.55
N ASP A 1097 25.53 20.30 29.70
CA ASP A 1097 26.69 19.44 29.97
C ASP A 1097 27.62 19.36 28.74
N THR A 1098 28.94 19.35 28.99
CA THR A 1098 29.94 18.99 27.99
C THR A 1098 30.15 17.49 28.03
N VAL A 1099 29.96 16.81 26.89
CA VAL A 1099 30.11 15.35 26.77
C VAL A 1099 31.24 14.99 25.81
N SER A 1100 31.93 13.89 26.12
CA SER A 1100 32.94 13.30 25.23
C SER A 1100 32.35 12.16 24.40
N ARG A 1101 32.88 11.91 23.21
CA ARG A 1101 32.51 10.79 22.35
C ARG A 1101 32.67 9.47 23.11
N GLY A 1102 31.63 8.64 23.09
CA GLY A 1102 31.54 7.38 23.83
C GLY A 1102 31.01 7.53 25.26
N GLN A 1103 30.75 8.75 25.75
CA GLN A 1103 30.11 8.97 27.05
C GLN A 1103 28.63 8.56 27.00
N LYS A 1104 28.15 7.91 28.06
CA LYS A 1104 26.74 7.52 28.21
C LYS A 1104 25.84 8.77 28.30
N LEU A 1105 24.84 8.86 27.44
CA LEU A 1105 23.82 9.91 27.47
C LEU A 1105 22.58 9.44 28.25
N LEU A 1106 22.03 8.30 27.88
CA LEU A 1106 20.84 7.71 28.51
C LEU A 1106 20.82 6.20 28.29
N SER A 1107 19.96 5.49 29.02
CA SER A 1107 19.61 4.11 28.71
C SER A 1107 18.12 3.98 28.48
N LEU A 1108 17.77 3.12 27.53
CA LEU A 1108 16.40 2.77 27.20
C LEU A 1108 16.24 1.25 27.31
N GLU A 1109 15.13 0.82 27.88
CA GLU A 1109 14.73 -0.57 27.98
C GLU A 1109 13.76 -0.88 26.85
N ALA A 1110 14.12 -1.89 26.07
CA ALA A 1110 13.27 -2.47 25.07
C ALA A 1110 13.48 -3.98 25.08
N MET A 1111 12.39 -4.75 25.08
CA MET A 1111 12.45 -6.21 24.99
C MET A 1111 13.30 -6.88 26.08
N LYS A 1112 13.24 -6.39 27.33
CA LYS A 1112 14.01 -6.91 28.49
C LYS A 1112 15.52 -6.77 28.32
N MET A 1113 15.96 -5.93 27.38
CA MET A 1113 17.34 -5.57 27.15
C MET A 1113 17.50 -4.06 27.39
N GLU A 1114 18.40 -3.70 28.29
CA GLU A 1114 18.79 -2.31 28.49
C GLU A 1114 19.83 -1.94 27.43
N THR A 1115 19.47 -0.99 26.57
CA THR A 1115 20.35 -0.45 25.52
C THR A 1115 20.82 0.94 25.94
N THR A 1116 22.13 1.14 25.97
CA THR A 1116 22.73 2.43 26.31
C THR A 1116 22.96 3.25 25.05
N VAL A 1117 22.51 4.51 25.05
CA VAL A 1117 22.77 5.49 24.00
C VAL A 1117 24.01 6.31 24.39
N TYR A 1118 25.01 6.30 23.52
CA TYR A 1118 26.29 6.97 23.74
C TYR A 1118 26.40 8.24 22.89
N ALA A 1119 27.21 9.20 23.35
CA ALA A 1119 27.55 10.39 22.60
C ALA A 1119 28.38 10.02 21.36
N GLU A 1120 27.91 10.38 20.17
CA GLU A 1120 28.62 10.09 18.91
C GLU A 1120 29.76 11.08 18.62
N ARG A 1121 29.81 12.19 19.36
CA ARG A 1121 30.78 13.27 19.21
C ARG A 1121 31.09 13.96 20.53
N ASP A 1122 32.18 14.72 20.54
CA ASP A 1122 32.42 15.72 21.59
C ASP A 1122 31.52 16.95 21.35
N GLY A 1123 31.02 17.55 22.42
CA GLY A 1123 30.27 18.80 22.33
C GLY A 1123 29.48 19.14 23.59
N LYS A 1124 28.90 20.34 23.59
CA LYS A 1124 28.00 20.80 24.65
C LYS A 1124 26.55 20.48 24.28
N LEU A 1125 25.78 19.93 25.21
CA LEU A 1125 24.36 19.65 25.00
C LEU A 1125 23.54 20.93 25.13
N ALA A 1126 22.71 21.25 24.14
CA ALA A 1126 21.72 22.33 24.22
C ALA A 1126 20.47 21.88 24.95
N GLU A 1127 19.95 20.68 24.62
CA GLU A 1127 18.67 20.20 25.12
C GLU A 1127 18.72 18.69 25.40
N VAL A 1128 18.02 18.27 26.47
CA VAL A 1128 17.67 16.87 26.75
C VAL A 1128 16.15 16.81 26.83
N LEU A 1129 15.51 16.14 25.87
CA LEU A 1129 14.07 16.23 25.60
C LEU A 1129 13.25 15.07 26.21
N VAL A 1130 13.91 14.23 27.01
CA VAL A 1130 13.33 13.03 27.62
C VAL A 1130 13.72 12.90 29.09
N ALA A 1131 12.88 12.20 29.86
CA ALA A 1131 13.11 11.89 31.28
C ALA A 1131 12.92 10.39 31.53
N PRO A 1132 13.45 9.83 32.64
CA PRO A 1132 13.15 8.45 33.04
C PRO A 1132 11.64 8.16 33.06
N GLY A 1133 11.23 7.00 32.56
CA GLY A 1133 9.83 6.62 32.36
C GLY A 1133 9.17 7.17 31.09
N THR A 1134 9.90 7.92 30.25
CA THR A 1134 9.36 8.42 28.96
C THR A 1134 9.37 7.31 27.91
N PRO A 1135 8.22 6.99 27.27
CA PRO A 1135 8.21 6.15 26.07
C PRO A 1135 8.71 6.94 24.86
N VAL A 1136 9.54 6.33 24.03
CA VAL A 1136 10.08 6.92 22.80
C VAL A 1136 9.84 5.99 21.60
N GLU A 1137 9.62 6.58 20.42
CA GLU A 1137 9.62 5.86 19.13
C GLU A 1137 11.01 5.91 18.46
N ALA A 1138 11.24 5.01 17.50
CA ALA A 1138 12.44 5.07 16.67
C ALA A 1138 12.55 6.42 15.93
N GLY A 1139 13.72 7.05 16.08
CA GLY A 1139 14.06 8.32 15.47
C GLY A 1139 13.52 9.56 16.19
N GLU A 1140 12.77 9.43 17.29
CA GLU A 1140 12.39 10.61 18.09
C GLU A 1140 13.62 11.28 18.70
N LEU A 1141 13.67 12.61 18.65
CA LEU A 1141 14.81 13.38 19.15
C LEU A 1141 14.88 13.28 20.67
N VAL A 1142 15.98 12.72 21.19
CA VAL A 1142 16.20 12.56 22.63
C VAL A 1142 17.16 13.60 23.19
N VAL A 1143 18.20 13.99 22.43
CA VAL A 1143 19.24 14.94 22.83
C VAL A 1143 19.65 15.81 21.64
N ARG A 1144 19.93 17.09 21.89
CA ARG A 1144 20.44 18.04 20.88
C ARG A 1144 21.74 18.71 21.37
N TYR A 1145 22.75 18.79 20.51
CA TYR A 1145 23.98 19.55 20.74
C TYR A 1145 23.78 21.04 20.46
N ALA A 1146 24.54 21.90 21.15
CA ALA A 1146 24.62 23.31 20.86
C ALA A 1146 25.39 23.57 19.55
N ASP A 1147 25.06 24.68 18.89
CA ASP A 1147 25.86 25.17 17.76
C ASP A 1147 27.28 25.50 18.25
N ALA A 1148 28.26 25.16 17.40
CA ALA A 1148 29.70 25.25 17.73
C ALA A 1148 30.15 26.69 18.00
#